data_AF-A0A959BT54-F1
#
_entry.id   AF-A0A959BT54-F1
#
_cell.length_a   1.000
_cell.length_b   1.000
_cell.length_c   1.000
_cell.angle_alpha   90.00
_cell.angle_beta   90.00
_cell.angle_gamma   90.00
#
_symmetry.space_group_name_H-M   'P 1'
#
loop_
_entity.id
_entity.type
_entity.pdbx_description
1 polymer ?
#
loop_
_entity_poly.entity_id
_entity_poly.type
_entity_poly.pdbx_seq_one_letter_code
_entity_poly.pdbx_strand_id
1 'polypeptide(L)'
;MFAQKIESIEQVVANTPHYSFRMELSPNIFIEGSVNWELHRQHAVLGLIDRPSRGEVFWESENGYGRIPKTSEWHTIQGKPFANYLQRTLDLLKNTPETAFREEGDFLLARLNPGQLPAQENVSELFHHLYGKRESTKSRMMLEKSIELSRAVDIEITIYVNKEDHWIANFNAEGKVGETPFYFYIAFFQNAGELPGLPEEALSPSAPALPLFAFLLQIPQWGWDQNRTHGPWAQKAIKLIKEFDVNKHYTEIYDDAWSSNEFTYAHAQSNTDKGTPPDLTHHPIVVGAAFEDENELPWAYYDNFYFKHDDDFKKDPKFYFRRPFVRDYFHFGGEDLGLKYQWYFPFRELIDGKAPNRTCPGDRYYSARDWGFGGSRIQPPDLNRLTFTQAILQYHKHSQEGKRSAYLMLGHVSHLLQDVGHPDHARLADHAGSGKDEWYIYQFYCPLIAAEVALISCLACNVFCLSCSTTAGAIALSACLATVSGKEVGYEKLIGQYWPKPSDEKNVQEGLEKKSIQKYTTYDDYFKKLAHFSNTNTAFSSVVGCKTLSIAPFVEVPGLDPDIDTTNTSETKPYFDLTNQLAVEIIRTNAGLIQHFFEIVNYPPFLQRLAIAQWEPNAHPKEFAVFDYNQECRRYDAKWVRKGGARQLQYENLLGKLSPGWPAYFFLQFGPADIGPEKGRRMNTDKLQLKLTGTNPFTGAPIEEKIPLFESLDGNTGYYYWGSYLPENCSKDPYTLYIEVNGTDIGAHLQSRTIKGEELDTDPAVIPYVDIKTAPGYNWKNYMPGSDYWHQIQVAPLEWFGLSATPMALHVSRKGQFILEIRQKSRNCQWEELKGFMNCPVIWQVETKLKKVTLEKSFEPGKVKLKIEPDRGTSPPGIYTIKVTGSLGYLSQIVILTVDVH
;
A
#
# COMPACT_ATOMS: atom_id res chain seq x y z
N MET A 1 -3.98 19.14 -76.34
CA MET A 1 -3.64 17.91 -75.59
C MET A 1 -3.93 18.08 -74.11
N PHE A 2 -3.23 18.95 -73.36
CA PHE A 2 -3.46 19.12 -71.92
C PHE A 2 -4.92 19.43 -71.55
N ALA A 3 -5.55 20.41 -72.21
CA ALA A 3 -6.96 20.75 -71.97
C ALA A 3 -7.93 19.55 -72.13
N GLN A 4 -7.63 18.60 -73.02
CA GLN A 4 -8.44 17.40 -73.23
C GLN A 4 -8.22 16.35 -72.13
N LYS A 5 -7.00 16.27 -71.58
CA LYS A 5 -6.72 15.47 -70.38
C LYS A 5 -7.47 16.05 -69.17
N ILE A 6 -7.48 17.38 -68.99
CA ILE A 6 -8.28 18.06 -67.95
C ILE A 6 -9.78 17.78 -68.13
N GLU A 7 -10.33 18.00 -69.33
CA GLU A 7 -11.75 17.74 -69.64
C GLU A 7 -12.18 16.30 -69.31
N SER A 8 -11.29 15.32 -69.53
CA SER A 8 -11.56 13.92 -69.17
C SER A 8 -11.58 13.70 -67.65
N ILE A 9 -10.65 14.30 -66.90
CA ILE A 9 -10.62 14.25 -65.43
C ILE A 9 -11.88 14.94 -64.85
N GLU A 10 -12.31 16.06 -65.45
CA GLU A 10 -13.55 16.75 -65.06
C GLU A 10 -14.78 15.84 -65.19
N GLN A 11 -14.90 15.11 -66.30
CA GLN A 11 -16.00 14.16 -66.50
C GLN A 11 -15.94 13.00 -65.50
N VAL A 12 -14.75 12.49 -65.16
CA VAL A 12 -14.60 11.41 -64.18
C VAL A 12 -14.97 11.87 -62.77
N VAL A 13 -14.49 13.04 -62.33
CA VAL A 13 -14.84 13.60 -61.01
C VAL A 13 -16.32 13.95 -60.93
N ALA A 14 -16.91 14.56 -61.96
CA ALA A 14 -18.33 14.92 -61.98
C ALA A 14 -19.27 13.69 -61.95
N ASN A 15 -18.85 12.56 -62.52
CA ASN A 15 -19.58 11.29 -62.48
C ASN A 15 -19.28 10.45 -61.21
N THR A 16 -18.47 10.95 -60.27
CA THR A 16 -18.10 10.25 -59.02
C THR A 16 -18.67 10.99 -57.79
N PRO A 17 -20.00 10.91 -57.54
CA PRO A 17 -20.63 11.54 -56.38
C PRO A 17 -20.25 10.90 -55.04
N HIS A 18 -19.67 9.69 -55.06
CA HIS A 18 -19.25 8.91 -53.91
C HIS A 18 -17.78 8.48 -54.07
N TYR A 19 -16.93 8.85 -53.11
CA TYR A 19 -15.52 8.42 -53.08
C TYR A 19 -15.03 8.18 -51.65
N SER A 20 -13.99 7.37 -51.50
CA SER A 20 -13.22 7.25 -50.26
C SER A 20 -11.93 8.05 -50.35
N PHE A 21 -11.42 8.52 -49.21
CA PHE A 21 -10.16 9.24 -49.10
C PHE A 21 -9.37 8.81 -47.87
N ARG A 22 -8.04 8.92 -47.96
CA ARG A 22 -7.14 8.85 -46.80
C ARG A 22 -6.23 10.06 -46.84
N MET A 23 -6.36 10.90 -45.83
CA MET A 23 -5.60 12.14 -45.64
C MET A 23 -4.63 11.98 -44.46
N GLU A 24 -3.40 12.46 -44.63
CA GLU A 24 -2.39 12.54 -43.58
C GLU A 24 -1.98 14.01 -43.47
N LEU A 25 -2.23 14.62 -42.30
CA LEU A 25 -2.25 16.09 -42.12
C LEU A 25 -0.96 16.68 -41.57
N SER A 26 -0.25 15.87 -40.80
CA SER A 26 0.99 16.19 -40.12
C SER A 26 1.71 14.87 -39.83
N PRO A 27 2.97 14.89 -39.38
CA PRO A 27 3.56 13.72 -38.73
C PRO A 27 2.57 13.15 -37.71
N ASN A 28 2.26 11.87 -37.90
CA ASN A 28 1.45 11.04 -37.01
C ASN A 28 -0.07 11.31 -36.93
N ILE A 29 -0.69 12.16 -37.75
CA ILE A 29 -2.17 12.34 -37.79
C ILE A 29 -2.76 11.94 -39.14
N PHE A 30 -3.81 11.11 -39.14
CA PHE A 30 -4.57 10.74 -40.34
C PHE A 30 -6.11 10.89 -40.18
N ILE A 31 -6.79 11.01 -41.32
CA ILE A 31 -8.24 10.91 -41.50
C ILE A 31 -8.50 9.92 -42.64
N GLU A 32 -9.26 8.85 -42.41
CA GLU A 32 -9.60 7.85 -43.43
C GLU A 32 -11.12 7.70 -43.48
N GLY A 33 -11.76 7.94 -44.64
CA GLY A 33 -13.21 8.10 -44.70
C GLY A 33 -13.82 8.01 -46.09
N SER A 34 -15.13 8.20 -46.18
CA SER A 34 -15.91 8.23 -47.42
C SER A 34 -16.92 9.38 -47.41
N VAL A 35 -17.23 9.90 -48.60
CA VAL A 35 -18.19 11.00 -48.78
C VAL A 35 -19.11 10.72 -49.95
N ASN A 36 -20.42 10.84 -49.74
CA ASN A 36 -21.45 10.83 -50.78
C ASN A 36 -22.14 12.19 -50.83
N TRP A 37 -21.96 12.89 -51.95
CA TRP A 37 -22.46 14.24 -52.17
C TRP A 37 -23.94 14.31 -52.58
N GLU A 38 -24.52 13.22 -53.11
CA GLU A 38 -25.97 13.13 -53.42
C GLU A 38 -26.81 12.95 -52.15
N LEU A 39 -26.30 12.18 -51.19
CA LEU A 39 -26.95 11.95 -49.89
C LEU A 39 -26.58 13.01 -48.83
N HIS A 40 -25.67 13.93 -49.15
CA HIS A 40 -25.06 14.88 -48.21
C HIS A 40 -24.53 14.19 -46.94
N ARG A 41 -23.85 13.05 -47.10
CA ARG A 41 -23.35 12.21 -46.00
C ARG A 41 -21.85 12.00 -46.07
N GLN A 42 -21.21 12.02 -44.91
CA GLN A 42 -19.79 11.73 -44.73
C GLN A 42 -19.57 10.80 -43.56
N HIS A 43 -18.61 9.89 -43.68
CA HIS A 43 -18.07 9.10 -42.57
C HIS A 43 -16.56 9.22 -42.61
N ALA A 44 -15.93 9.39 -41.44
CA ALA A 44 -14.49 9.43 -41.32
C ALA A 44 -14.02 8.82 -40.00
N VAL A 45 -12.82 8.25 -40.07
CA VAL A 45 -12.09 7.70 -38.94
C VAL A 45 -10.83 8.54 -38.78
N LEU A 46 -10.80 9.33 -37.72
CA LEU A 46 -9.62 10.07 -37.28
C LEU A 46 -8.68 9.07 -36.58
N GLY A 47 -7.37 9.22 -36.75
CA GLY A 47 -6.41 8.41 -35.98
C GLY A 47 -5.02 9.01 -35.88
N LEU A 48 -4.24 8.41 -34.98
CA LEU A 48 -2.81 8.65 -34.87
C LEU A 48 -2.06 7.47 -35.48
N ILE A 49 -1.07 7.73 -36.35
CA ILE A 49 -0.42 6.66 -37.15
C ILE A 49 0.19 5.57 -36.25
N ASP A 50 0.83 5.98 -35.16
CA ASP A 50 1.50 5.08 -34.20
C ASP A 50 0.58 4.53 -33.08
N ARG A 51 -0.75 4.75 -33.13
CA ARG A 51 -1.66 4.29 -32.05
C ARG A 51 -2.93 3.59 -32.57
N PRO A 52 -3.44 2.57 -31.84
CA PRO A 52 -4.68 1.88 -32.19
C PRO A 52 -5.95 2.70 -31.87
N SER A 53 -5.82 3.86 -31.22
CA SER A 53 -6.95 4.76 -30.93
C SER A 53 -7.42 5.46 -32.20
N ARG A 54 -8.69 5.27 -32.52
CA ARG A 54 -9.37 5.85 -33.68
C ARG A 54 -10.68 6.50 -33.24
N GLY A 55 -10.85 7.78 -33.56
CA GLY A 55 -12.09 8.52 -33.33
C GLY A 55 -13.00 8.38 -34.54
N GLU A 56 -14.30 8.23 -34.34
CA GLU A 56 -15.26 8.05 -35.43
C GLU A 56 -16.15 9.29 -35.58
N VAL A 57 -16.36 9.70 -36.83
CA VAL A 57 -17.01 10.95 -37.23
C VAL A 57 -18.01 10.67 -38.35
N PHE A 58 -19.19 11.26 -38.22
CA PHE A 58 -20.21 11.33 -39.24
C PHE A 58 -20.60 12.78 -39.50
N TRP A 59 -20.97 13.10 -40.74
CA TRP A 59 -21.74 14.31 -41.06
C TRP A 59 -22.99 13.91 -41.83
N GLU A 60 -24.14 14.43 -41.42
CA GLU A 60 -25.40 14.36 -42.16
C GLU A 60 -25.94 15.77 -42.41
N SER A 61 -25.87 16.21 -43.67
CA SER A 61 -25.95 17.62 -44.05
C SER A 61 -24.92 18.45 -43.25
N GLU A 62 -25.31 19.55 -42.60
CA GLU A 62 -24.40 20.36 -41.76
C GLU A 62 -24.24 19.79 -40.33
N ASN A 63 -24.94 18.71 -39.94
CA ASN A 63 -24.88 18.17 -38.57
C ASN A 63 -23.75 17.16 -38.44
N GLY A 64 -22.77 17.44 -37.57
CA GLY A 64 -21.66 16.53 -37.28
C GLY A 64 -21.89 15.75 -35.99
N TYR A 65 -21.55 14.47 -36.01
CA TYR A 65 -21.63 13.56 -34.86
C TYR A 65 -20.33 12.78 -34.71
N GLY A 66 -19.72 12.82 -33.53
CA GLY A 66 -18.44 12.19 -33.25
C GLY A 66 -18.42 11.42 -31.94
N ARG A 67 -17.58 10.39 -31.87
CA ARG A 67 -17.30 9.67 -30.62
C ARG A 67 -15.80 9.53 -30.36
N ILE A 68 -15.44 9.69 -29.09
CA ILE A 68 -14.07 9.51 -28.59
C ILE A 68 -13.68 8.03 -28.75
N PRO A 69 -12.43 7.70 -29.13
CA PRO A 69 -11.99 6.34 -29.30
C PRO A 69 -12.38 5.44 -28.12
N LYS A 70 -13.03 4.31 -28.43
CA LYS A 70 -13.37 3.24 -27.48
C LYS A 70 -14.49 3.60 -26.47
N THR A 71 -15.11 4.78 -26.57
CA THR A 71 -16.32 5.13 -25.80
C THR A 71 -17.62 4.69 -26.51
N SER A 72 -18.74 4.77 -25.77
CA SER A 72 -20.11 4.65 -26.30
C SER A 72 -20.85 6.00 -26.30
N GLU A 73 -20.18 7.09 -25.91
CA GLU A 73 -20.78 8.42 -25.81
C GLU A 73 -20.61 9.18 -27.13
N TRP A 74 -21.72 9.75 -27.61
CA TRP A 74 -21.77 10.55 -28.83
C TRP A 74 -21.87 12.03 -28.51
N HIS A 75 -21.13 12.83 -29.26
CA HIS A 75 -21.04 14.27 -29.17
C HIS A 75 -21.45 14.91 -30.50
N THR A 76 -22.04 16.09 -30.47
CA THR A 76 -22.11 16.95 -31.67
C THR A 76 -20.71 17.46 -32.01
N ILE A 77 -20.38 17.59 -33.30
CA ILE A 77 -19.10 18.17 -33.73
C ILE A 77 -19.26 19.68 -33.95
N GLN A 78 -18.36 20.47 -33.36
CA GLN A 78 -18.21 21.89 -33.69
C GLN A 78 -17.41 22.00 -35.01
N GLY A 79 -17.97 22.64 -36.02
CA GLY A 79 -17.28 22.86 -37.30
C GLY A 79 -18.24 22.81 -38.50
N LYS A 80 -17.76 22.21 -39.59
CA LYS A 80 -18.50 21.94 -40.81
C LYS A 80 -18.06 20.59 -41.41
N PRO A 81 -18.87 19.99 -42.31
CA PRO A 81 -18.46 18.85 -43.11
C PRO A 81 -17.11 19.06 -43.81
N PHE A 82 -16.37 17.97 -44.01
CA PHE A 82 -15.14 17.95 -44.79
C PHE A 82 -15.40 18.52 -46.20
N ALA A 83 -14.45 19.26 -46.75
CA ALA A 83 -14.59 19.79 -48.09
C ALA A 83 -14.56 18.67 -49.15
N ASN A 84 -15.07 18.95 -50.35
CA ASN A 84 -14.89 18.07 -51.52
C ASN A 84 -13.44 18.14 -52.01
N TYR A 85 -12.54 17.46 -51.28
CA TYR A 85 -11.10 17.49 -51.54
C TYR A 85 -10.76 16.99 -52.95
N LEU A 86 -11.52 16.04 -53.50
CA LEU A 86 -11.36 15.58 -54.89
C LEU A 86 -11.63 16.73 -55.88
N GLN A 87 -12.76 17.42 -55.72
CA GLN A 87 -13.07 18.62 -56.52
C GLN A 87 -12.05 19.74 -56.27
N ARG A 88 -11.51 19.90 -55.06
CA ARG A 88 -10.47 20.91 -54.79
C ARG A 88 -9.12 20.56 -55.41
N THR A 89 -8.75 19.29 -55.49
CA THR A 89 -7.57 18.86 -56.27
C THR A 89 -7.78 19.14 -57.75
N LEU A 90 -8.97 18.87 -58.29
CA LEU A 90 -9.34 19.22 -59.66
C LEU A 90 -9.32 20.74 -59.90
N ASP A 91 -9.94 21.55 -59.04
CA ASP A 91 -9.95 23.02 -59.12
C ASP A 91 -8.51 23.57 -59.19
N LEU A 92 -7.61 23.05 -58.35
CA LEU A 92 -6.19 23.41 -58.36
C LEU A 92 -5.47 22.95 -59.64
N LEU A 93 -5.77 21.73 -60.11
CA LEU A 93 -5.20 21.16 -61.34
C LEU A 93 -5.56 21.99 -62.58
N LYS A 94 -6.79 22.51 -62.68
CA LYS A 94 -7.23 23.43 -63.75
C LYS A 94 -6.43 24.73 -63.81
N ASN A 95 -5.90 25.18 -62.66
CA ASN A 95 -5.10 26.40 -62.54
C ASN A 95 -3.59 26.14 -62.66
N THR A 96 -3.17 24.88 -62.89
CA THR A 96 -1.76 24.50 -63.04
C THR A 96 -1.27 24.77 -64.47
N PRO A 97 -0.12 25.45 -64.69
CA PRO A 97 0.45 25.65 -66.03
C PRO A 97 0.82 24.33 -66.74
N GLU A 98 0.60 24.23 -68.06
CA GLU A 98 0.89 23.01 -68.85
C GLU A 98 2.36 22.55 -68.76
N THR A 99 3.30 23.46 -68.49
CA THR A 99 4.74 23.15 -68.31
C THR A 99 5.08 22.46 -66.99
N ALA A 100 4.14 22.35 -66.05
CA ALA A 100 4.32 21.67 -64.76
C ALA A 100 4.05 20.15 -64.82
N PHE A 101 3.62 19.64 -65.98
CA PHE A 101 3.15 18.27 -66.13
C PHE A 101 4.25 17.33 -66.65
N ARG A 102 4.36 16.15 -66.03
CA ARG A 102 5.30 15.10 -66.41
C ARG A 102 4.62 13.73 -66.35
N GLU A 103 4.93 12.86 -67.29
CA GLU A 103 4.50 11.46 -67.23
C GLU A 103 5.55 10.60 -66.50
N GLU A 104 5.10 9.79 -65.54
CA GLU A 104 5.95 8.93 -64.71
C GLU A 104 5.20 7.63 -64.39
N GLY A 105 5.69 6.49 -64.90
CA GLY A 105 4.96 5.21 -64.84
C GLY A 105 3.57 5.32 -65.47
N ASP A 106 2.56 4.81 -64.76
CA ASP A 106 1.15 4.84 -65.14
C ASP A 106 0.46 6.17 -64.80
N PHE A 107 1.20 7.14 -64.25
CA PHE A 107 0.67 8.43 -63.79
C PHE A 107 1.12 9.62 -64.65
N LEU A 108 0.26 10.62 -64.70
CA LEU A 108 0.55 12.01 -65.04
C LEU A 108 0.72 12.78 -63.72
N LEU A 109 1.93 13.24 -63.44
CA LEU A 109 2.23 14.14 -62.33
C LEU A 109 2.04 15.59 -62.75
N ALA A 110 1.50 16.41 -61.86
CA ALA A 110 1.47 17.86 -61.96
C ALA A 110 2.21 18.46 -60.76
N ARG A 111 3.31 19.18 -60.98
CA ARG A 111 4.13 19.80 -59.91
C ARG A 111 3.89 21.31 -59.83
N LEU A 112 3.08 21.78 -58.87
CA LEU A 112 2.83 23.20 -58.69
C LEU A 112 3.98 23.90 -57.97
N ASN A 113 4.46 25.01 -58.53
CA ASN A 113 5.33 25.95 -57.83
C ASN A 113 4.45 26.93 -57.01
N PRO A 114 4.61 27.00 -55.68
CA PRO A 114 3.69 27.70 -54.79
C PRO A 114 3.98 29.19 -54.56
N GLY A 115 4.74 29.85 -55.44
CA GLY A 115 4.95 31.31 -55.40
C GLY A 115 3.70 32.18 -55.68
N GLN A 116 2.49 31.64 -55.47
CA GLN A 116 1.18 32.26 -55.70
C GLN A 116 0.13 31.87 -54.64
N LEU A 117 0.54 31.37 -53.47
CA LEU A 117 -0.42 30.95 -52.43
C LEU A 117 -1.04 32.17 -51.71
N PRO A 118 -2.38 32.25 -51.56
CA PRO A 118 -3.04 33.32 -50.80
C PRO A 118 -2.54 33.44 -49.34
N ALA A 119 -2.09 32.32 -48.77
CA ALA A 119 -1.48 32.25 -47.45
C ALA A 119 -0.14 33.02 -47.33
N GLN A 120 0.50 33.41 -48.44
CA GLN A 120 1.69 34.27 -48.48
C GLN A 120 1.35 35.75 -48.75
N GLU A 121 0.29 36.04 -49.52
CA GLU A 121 -0.09 37.42 -49.86
C GLU A 121 -0.84 38.14 -48.73
N ASN A 122 -1.72 37.43 -48.00
CA ASN A 122 -2.48 38.00 -46.88
C ASN A 122 -2.40 37.15 -45.60
N VAL A 123 -1.16 36.73 -45.27
CA VAL A 123 -0.75 36.02 -44.04
C VAL A 123 -1.50 36.53 -42.80
N SER A 124 -1.49 37.85 -42.59
CA SER A 124 -1.90 38.45 -41.32
C SER A 124 -3.40 38.29 -41.13
N GLU A 125 -4.21 38.60 -42.14
CA GLU A 125 -5.67 38.44 -42.06
C GLU A 125 -6.06 36.97 -41.92
N LEU A 126 -5.39 36.07 -42.67
CA LEU A 126 -5.61 34.62 -42.56
C LEU A 126 -5.39 34.11 -41.12
N PHE A 127 -4.25 34.41 -40.50
CA PHE A 127 -4.00 33.93 -39.13
C PHE A 127 -4.79 34.68 -38.05
N HIS A 128 -5.10 35.98 -38.22
CA HIS A 128 -6.03 36.68 -37.33
C HIS A 128 -7.46 36.11 -37.42
N HIS A 129 -7.88 35.62 -38.59
CA HIS A 129 -9.16 34.93 -38.77
C HIS A 129 -9.15 33.54 -38.13
N LEU A 130 -8.11 32.74 -38.40
CA LEU A 130 -7.96 31.36 -37.88
C LEU A 130 -7.82 31.31 -36.35
N TYR A 131 -7.04 32.21 -35.75
CA TYR A 131 -6.85 32.24 -34.30
C TYR A 131 -7.88 33.11 -33.56
N GLY A 132 -8.46 34.13 -34.21
CA GLY A 132 -9.39 35.06 -33.58
C GLY A 132 -8.71 36.05 -32.61
N LYS A 133 -9.51 36.74 -31.78
CA LYS A 133 -9.00 37.60 -30.71
C LYS A 133 -8.42 36.74 -29.58
N ARG A 134 -7.10 36.82 -29.34
CA ARG A 134 -6.40 36.02 -28.32
C ARG A 134 -6.01 36.83 -27.10
N GLU A 135 -6.44 36.38 -25.93
CA GLU A 135 -6.17 37.06 -24.66
C GLU A 135 -4.85 36.60 -24.02
N SER A 136 -4.47 35.32 -24.13
CA SER A 136 -3.22 34.81 -23.55
C SER A 136 -1.96 35.26 -24.30
N THR A 137 -0.85 35.43 -23.57
CA THR A 137 0.45 35.82 -24.16
C THR A 137 0.98 34.77 -25.14
N LYS A 138 0.89 33.49 -24.79
CA LYS A 138 1.39 32.37 -25.59
C LYS A 138 0.65 32.22 -26.93
N SER A 139 -0.68 32.41 -26.95
CA SER A 139 -1.44 32.48 -28.21
C SER A 139 -1.10 33.71 -29.06
N ARG A 140 -0.72 34.84 -28.46
CA ARG A 140 -0.23 36.02 -29.20
C ARG A 140 1.16 35.76 -29.80
N MET A 141 2.08 35.16 -29.05
CA MET A 141 3.39 34.71 -29.57
C MET A 141 3.24 33.70 -30.71
N MET A 142 2.30 32.74 -30.60
CA MET A 142 2.04 31.77 -31.65
C MET A 142 1.46 32.42 -32.93
N LEU A 143 0.60 33.43 -32.80
CA LEU A 143 0.10 34.24 -33.92
C LEU A 143 1.23 35.05 -34.57
N GLU A 144 2.03 35.77 -33.79
CA GLU A 144 3.18 36.55 -34.26
C GLU A 144 4.21 35.65 -34.97
N LYS A 145 4.51 34.47 -34.38
CA LYS A 145 5.43 33.49 -34.96
C LYS A 145 4.87 32.80 -36.20
N SER A 146 3.55 32.59 -36.28
CA SER A 146 2.89 32.13 -37.51
C SER A 146 3.05 33.15 -38.64
N ILE A 147 2.87 34.44 -38.33
CA ILE A 147 3.04 35.54 -39.30
C ILE A 147 4.51 35.66 -39.74
N GLU A 148 5.48 35.50 -38.82
CA GLU A 148 6.91 35.47 -39.14
C GLU A 148 7.26 34.30 -40.08
N LEU A 149 6.92 33.07 -39.67
CA LEU A 149 7.31 31.83 -40.34
C LEU A 149 6.66 31.62 -41.71
N SER A 150 5.49 32.22 -41.96
CA SER A 150 4.83 32.22 -43.27
C SER A 150 5.73 32.67 -44.43
N ARG A 151 6.71 33.54 -44.15
CA ARG A 151 7.67 34.09 -45.12
C ARG A 151 8.84 33.15 -45.41
N ALA A 152 8.95 32.06 -44.65
CA ALA A 152 9.99 31.04 -44.74
C ALA A 152 9.39 29.64 -45.03
N VAL A 153 8.23 29.61 -45.69
CA VAL A 153 7.60 28.39 -46.22
C VAL A 153 8.27 28.02 -47.54
N ASP A 154 8.82 26.83 -47.59
CA ASP A 154 9.30 26.15 -48.80
C ASP A 154 8.42 24.90 -48.98
N ILE A 155 7.80 24.75 -50.15
CA ILE A 155 6.78 23.71 -50.40
C ILE A 155 6.83 23.25 -51.86
N GLU A 156 6.69 21.95 -52.09
CA GLU A 156 6.44 21.35 -53.40
C GLU A 156 5.13 20.57 -53.35
N ILE A 157 4.23 20.83 -54.31
CA ILE A 157 2.92 20.19 -54.40
C ILE A 157 2.87 19.34 -55.65
N THR A 158 2.62 18.03 -55.51
CA THR A 158 2.50 17.07 -56.61
C THR A 158 1.12 16.42 -56.61
N ILE A 159 0.40 16.52 -57.73
CA ILE A 159 -0.86 15.79 -57.96
C ILE A 159 -0.57 14.62 -58.90
N TYR A 160 -1.05 13.42 -58.55
CA TYR A 160 -0.93 12.21 -59.36
C TYR A 160 -2.28 11.85 -59.99
N VAL A 161 -2.34 11.80 -61.32
CA VAL A 161 -3.52 11.38 -62.07
C VAL A 161 -3.20 10.11 -62.86
N ASN A 162 -4.03 9.06 -62.76
CA ASN A 162 -3.84 7.85 -63.57
C ASN A 162 -4.12 8.13 -65.05
N LYS A 163 -3.29 7.59 -65.95
CA LYS A 163 -3.40 7.80 -67.40
C LYS A 163 -4.55 7.05 -68.06
N GLU A 164 -5.00 5.93 -67.49
CA GLU A 164 -5.99 5.04 -68.13
C GLU A 164 -7.44 5.44 -67.80
N ASP A 165 -7.75 5.65 -66.52
CA ASP A 165 -9.09 5.98 -66.02
C ASP A 165 -9.29 7.49 -65.74
N HIS A 166 -8.24 8.30 -65.90
CA HIS A 166 -8.21 9.73 -65.59
C HIS A 166 -8.57 10.10 -64.13
N TRP A 167 -8.43 9.16 -63.20
CA TRP A 167 -8.64 9.38 -61.78
C TRP A 167 -7.52 10.19 -61.12
N ILE A 168 -7.88 11.14 -60.26
CA ILE A 168 -6.94 11.80 -59.36
C ILE A 168 -6.60 10.80 -58.24
N ALA A 169 -5.48 10.09 -58.36
CA ALA A 169 -5.10 9.04 -57.43
C ALA A 169 -4.64 9.59 -56.07
N ASN A 170 -3.83 10.66 -56.07
CA ASN A 170 -3.47 11.36 -54.84
C ASN A 170 -3.01 12.81 -55.05
N PHE A 171 -3.04 13.58 -53.96
CA PHE A 171 -2.40 14.87 -53.75
C PHE A 171 -1.29 14.69 -52.71
N ASN A 172 -0.08 15.17 -53.00
CA ASN A 172 1.03 15.26 -52.05
C ASN A 172 1.51 16.71 -51.95
N ALA A 173 1.85 17.16 -50.75
CA ALA A 173 2.46 18.45 -50.49
C ALA A 173 3.49 18.32 -49.37
N GLU A 174 4.76 18.49 -49.73
CA GLU A 174 5.92 18.29 -48.86
C GLU A 174 6.83 19.51 -48.85
N GLY A 175 7.62 19.69 -47.79
CA GLY A 175 8.50 20.85 -47.69
C GLY A 175 8.96 21.13 -46.27
N LYS A 176 9.24 22.41 -45.99
CA LYS A 176 9.67 22.90 -44.68
C LYS A 176 9.17 24.31 -44.37
N VAL A 177 9.01 24.59 -43.08
CA VAL A 177 8.77 25.95 -42.57
C VAL A 177 9.93 26.30 -41.64
N GLY A 178 10.83 27.17 -42.12
CA GLY A 178 12.15 27.33 -41.50
C GLY A 178 12.96 26.02 -41.57
N GLU A 179 13.19 25.40 -40.41
CA GLU A 179 13.88 24.10 -40.30
C GLU A 179 12.92 22.91 -40.06
N THR A 180 11.64 23.14 -39.77
CA THR A 180 10.68 22.05 -39.53
C THR A 180 10.22 21.46 -40.86
N PRO A 181 10.47 20.16 -41.15
CA PRO A 181 9.86 19.50 -42.29
C PRO A 181 8.36 19.27 -42.05
N PHE A 182 7.56 19.28 -43.11
CA PHE A 182 6.18 18.84 -43.07
C PHE A 182 5.85 17.95 -44.28
N TYR A 183 4.79 17.17 -44.12
CA TYR A 183 4.23 16.28 -45.12
C TYR A 183 2.71 16.32 -44.98
N PHE A 184 2.02 16.48 -46.10
CA PHE A 184 0.56 16.46 -46.19
C PHE A 184 0.18 15.66 -47.43
N TYR A 185 -0.67 14.65 -47.26
CA TYR A 185 -1.01 13.69 -48.31
C TYR A 185 -2.51 13.40 -48.32
N ILE A 186 -3.08 13.18 -49.50
CA ILE A 186 -4.45 12.68 -49.68
C ILE A 186 -4.47 11.64 -50.81
N ALA A 187 -4.74 10.38 -50.50
CA ALA A 187 -5.16 9.38 -51.48
C ALA A 187 -6.67 9.43 -51.70
N PHE A 188 -7.13 9.19 -52.93
CA PHE A 188 -8.54 9.07 -53.29
C PHE A 188 -8.83 7.71 -53.94
N PHE A 189 -9.99 7.13 -53.66
CA PHE A 189 -10.39 5.81 -54.15
C PHE A 189 -11.83 5.84 -54.72
N GLN A 190 -12.01 5.36 -55.95
CA GLN A 190 -13.32 5.28 -56.62
C GLN A 190 -14.24 4.23 -55.99
N ASN A 191 -13.70 3.06 -55.65
CA ASN A 191 -14.45 1.94 -55.10
C ASN A 191 -14.69 2.09 -53.60
N ALA A 192 -15.47 3.11 -53.24
CA ALA A 192 -15.94 3.31 -51.88
C ALA A 192 -16.96 2.22 -51.50
N GLY A 193 -16.74 1.57 -50.35
CA GLY A 193 -17.72 0.65 -49.75
C GLY A 193 -18.97 1.41 -49.30
N GLU A 194 -20.04 0.69 -48.96
CA GLU A 194 -21.26 1.33 -48.45
C GLU A 194 -20.95 2.22 -47.23
N LEU A 195 -21.31 3.50 -47.32
CA LEU A 195 -21.26 4.43 -46.21
C LEU A 195 -22.07 3.87 -45.03
N PRO A 196 -21.48 3.67 -43.84
CA PRO A 196 -22.24 3.20 -42.70
C PRO A 196 -23.37 4.17 -42.37
N GLY A 197 -24.51 3.62 -41.92
CA GLY A 197 -25.59 4.44 -41.38
C GLY A 197 -25.14 5.12 -40.08
N LEU A 198 -25.58 6.37 -39.88
CA LEU A 198 -25.45 7.06 -38.59
C LEU A 198 -26.15 6.22 -37.50
N PRO A 199 -25.46 5.81 -36.42
CA PRO A 199 -26.09 5.01 -35.36
C PRO A 199 -27.21 5.78 -34.65
N GLU A 200 -28.27 5.08 -34.20
CA GLU A 200 -29.42 5.72 -33.55
C GLU A 200 -29.02 6.47 -32.27
N GLU A 201 -27.99 5.97 -31.56
CA GLU A 201 -27.42 6.60 -30.37
C GLU A 201 -26.76 7.96 -30.68
N ALA A 202 -26.28 8.17 -31.90
CA ALA A 202 -25.65 9.42 -32.31
C ALA A 202 -26.67 10.57 -32.49
N LEU A 203 -27.93 10.23 -32.81
CA LEU A 203 -29.01 11.21 -32.98
C LEU A 203 -29.48 11.84 -31.65
N SER A 204 -29.08 11.28 -30.51
CA SER A 204 -29.38 11.79 -29.16
C SER A 204 -28.10 11.97 -28.33
N PRO A 205 -27.18 12.87 -28.73
CA PRO A 205 -25.89 13.03 -28.07
C PRO A 205 -26.07 13.48 -26.62
N SER A 206 -25.46 12.74 -25.69
CA SER A 206 -25.56 12.96 -24.24
C SER A 206 -24.54 13.96 -23.69
N ALA A 207 -23.61 14.40 -24.53
CA ALA A 207 -22.39 15.10 -24.15
C ALA A 207 -22.25 16.44 -24.90
N PRO A 208 -21.46 17.41 -24.38
CA PRO A 208 -21.26 18.71 -25.02
C PRO A 208 -20.59 18.58 -26.39
N ALA A 209 -20.85 19.56 -27.25
CA ALA A 209 -20.27 19.61 -28.59
C ALA A 209 -18.75 19.85 -28.54
N LEU A 210 -17.97 19.09 -29.32
CA LEU A 210 -16.50 19.16 -29.37
C LEU A 210 -16.00 19.45 -30.80
N PRO A 211 -14.91 20.22 -31.00
CA PRO A 211 -14.30 20.37 -32.31
C PRO A 211 -13.58 19.09 -32.75
N LEU A 212 -13.25 18.97 -34.03
CA LEU A 212 -12.91 17.69 -34.64
C LEU A 212 -11.70 17.00 -33.99
N PHE A 213 -10.59 17.71 -33.75
CA PHE A 213 -9.40 17.05 -33.18
C PHE A 213 -9.46 16.80 -31.67
N ALA A 214 -10.53 17.24 -31.00
CA ALA A 214 -10.81 16.81 -29.62
C ALA A 214 -11.08 15.29 -29.53
N PHE A 215 -11.59 14.64 -30.58
CA PHE A 215 -11.73 13.18 -30.62
C PHE A 215 -10.39 12.44 -30.75
N LEU A 216 -9.31 13.13 -31.13
CA LEU A 216 -7.94 12.61 -31.03
C LEU A 216 -7.22 13.05 -29.74
N LEU A 217 -7.82 13.95 -28.95
CA LEU A 217 -7.30 14.27 -27.62
C LEU A 217 -7.61 13.14 -26.65
N GLN A 218 -6.71 12.18 -26.63
CA GLN A 218 -6.43 11.41 -25.43
C GLN A 218 -5.27 12.12 -24.73
N ILE A 219 -5.55 12.90 -23.67
CA ILE A 219 -4.54 13.14 -22.64
C ILE A 219 -4.14 11.75 -22.18
N PRO A 220 -2.89 11.28 -22.35
CA PRO A 220 -2.61 9.87 -22.09
C PRO A 220 -2.76 9.54 -20.60
N GLN A 221 -2.95 8.26 -20.25
CA GLN A 221 -2.89 7.80 -18.85
C GLN A 221 -1.44 7.78 -18.31
N TRP A 222 -0.78 8.93 -18.43
CA TRP A 222 0.55 9.21 -17.93
C TRP A 222 0.44 10.06 -16.68
N GLY A 223 -0.41 9.59 -15.75
CA GLY A 223 -0.31 9.98 -14.36
C GLY A 223 1.12 9.78 -13.90
N TRP A 224 1.75 10.90 -13.58
CA TRP A 224 2.87 11.09 -12.69
C TRP A 224 4.19 10.51 -13.19
N ASP A 225 5.11 11.43 -13.50
CA ASP A 225 6.53 11.15 -13.65
C ASP A 225 7.20 11.74 -12.39
N GLN A 226 7.42 10.91 -11.36
CA GLN A 226 8.57 10.95 -10.43
C GLN A 226 8.34 10.12 -9.14
N ASN A 227 9.00 8.96 -9.06
CA ASN A 227 8.92 7.95 -8.00
C ASN A 227 9.55 8.40 -6.64
N ARG A 228 9.32 9.65 -6.18
CA ARG A 228 10.17 10.30 -5.15
C ARG A 228 9.50 11.14 -4.07
N THR A 229 8.25 11.58 -4.22
CA THR A 229 7.61 12.50 -3.24
C THR A 229 6.94 11.76 -2.08
N HIS A 230 6.13 10.75 -2.38
CA HIS A 230 5.23 10.09 -1.41
C HIS A 230 5.97 9.16 -0.43
N GLY A 231 6.95 8.39 -0.94
CA GLY A 231 7.80 7.51 -0.12
C GLY A 231 8.48 8.21 1.06
N PRO A 232 9.23 9.33 0.86
CA PRO A 232 9.82 10.12 1.94
C PRO A 232 8.82 10.66 2.97
N TRP A 233 7.58 10.96 2.58
CA TRP A 233 6.54 11.39 3.53
C TRP A 233 6.07 10.23 4.42
N ALA A 234 5.88 9.04 3.86
CA ALA A 234 5.62 7.82 4.64
C ALA A 234 6.79 7.47 5.58
N GLN A 235 8.04 7.64 5.12
CA GLN A 235 9.22 7.38 5.94
C GLN A 235 9.38 8.40 7.09
N LYS A 236 9.18 9.69 6.82
CA LYS A 236 9.18 10.74 7.85
C LYS A 236 8.01 10.57 8.83
N ALA A 237 6.87 10.02 8.38
CA ALA A 237 5.76 9.66 9.26
C ALA A 237 6.14 8.55 10.25
N ILE A 238 6.74 7.45 9.77
CA ILE A 238 7.23 6.35 10.63
C ILE A 238 8.25 6.86 11.67
N LYS A 239 9.20 7.71 11.24
CA LYS A 239 10.17 8.37 12.14
C LYS A 239 9.47 9.19 13.23
N LEU A 240 8.42 9.94 12.88
CA LEU A 240 7.67 10.76 13.83
C LEU A 240 6.96 9.90 14.91
N ILE A 241 6.38 8.75 14.54
CA ILE A 241 5.81 7.83 15.54
C ILE A 241 6.93 7.29 16.46
N LYS A 242 8.08 6.90 15.90
CA LYS A 242 9.26 6.38 16.64
C LYS A 242 9.83 7.39 17.64
N GLU A 243 9.71 8.69 17.35
CA GLU A 243 10.18 9.79 18.22
C GLU A 243 9.22 10.10 19.37
N PHE A 244 7.90 9.96 19.17
CA PHE A 244 6.90 10.22 20.22
C PHE A 244 6.48 8.98 21.03
N ASP A 245 6.71 7.76 20.53
CA ASP A 245 6.38 6.50 21.20
C ASP A 245 7.42 6.07 22.25
N VAL A 246 7.63 6.92 23.26
CA VAL A 246 8.62 6.69 24.33
C VAL A 246 8.40 5.40 25.13
N ASN A 247 7.17 4.88 25.13
CA ASN A 247 6.77 3.67 25.87
C ASN A 247 6.85 2.38 25.03
N LYS A 248 7.10 2.48 23.72
CA LYS A 248 7.07 1.35 22.77
C LYS A 248 5.69 0.67 22.66
N HIS A 249 4.65 1.48 22.47
CA HIS A 249 3.28 1.03 22.19
C HIS A 249 3.09 0.49 20.76
N TYR A 250 3.98 0.82 19.81
CA TYR A 250 3.89 0.44 18.39
C TYR A 250 5.19 -0.15 17.83
N THR A 251 5.94 -0.93 18.62
CA THR A 251 7.29 -1.41 18.25
C THR A 251 7.39 -2.05 16.89
N GLU A 252 6.40 -2.83 16.49
CA GLU A 252 6.32 -3.49 15.18
C GLU A 252 6.46 -2.54 13.98
N ILE A 253 6.08 -1.25 14.10
CA ILE A 253 6.25 -0.23 13.04
C ILE A 253 7.75 0.05 12.78
N TYR A 254 8.60 -0.14 13.78
CA TYR A 254 10.00 0.29 13.77
C TYR A 254 10.98 -0.86 13.52
N ASP A 255 10.48 -2.07 13.27
CA ASP A 255 11.30 -3.28 13.24
C ASP A 255 11.99 -3.47 11.89
N ASP A 256 13.32 -3.41 11.91
CA ASP A 256 14.17 -3.51 10.72
C ASP A 256 14.10 -4.90 10.04
N ALA A 257 13.52 -5.92 10.68
CA ALA A 257 13.24 -7.21 10.01
C ALA A 257 12.20 -7.07 8.88
N TRP A 258 11.38 -6.02 8.89
CA TRP A 258 10.49 -5.71 7.77
C TRP A 258 11.20 -5.08 6.56
N SER A 259 12.43 -4.55 6.73
CA SER A 259 13.22 -3.86 5.70
C SER A 259 14.45 -4.66 5.20
N SER A 260 14.54 -5.95 5.58
CA SER A 260 15.72 -6.81 5.39
C SER A 260 16.26 -6.93 3.94
N ASN A 261 17.54 -7.29 3.80
CA ASN A 261 18.25 -7.40 2.51
C ASN A 261 17.56 -8.24 1.44
N GLU A 262 16.75 -9.25 1.78
CA GLU A 262 15.96 -10.02 0.79
C GLU A 262 14.95 -9.12 0.07
N PHE A 263 14.35 -8.17 0.79
CA PHE A 263 13.49 -7.15 0.20
C PHE A 263 14.30 -6.20 -0.69
N THR A 264 15.44 -5.68 -0.20
CA THR A 264 16.30 -4.79 -1.00
C THR A 264 16.71 -5.45 -2.30
N TYR A 265 17.03 -6.75 -2.26
CA TYR A 265 17.39 -7.53 -3.44
C TYR A 265 16.19 -7.74 -4.38
N ALA A 266 15.01 -8.06 -3.87
CA ALA A 266 13.78 -8.20 -4.68
C ALA A 266 13.37 -6.89 -5.36
N HIS A 267 13.46 -5.76 -4.66
CA HIS A 267 13.19 -4.43 -5.19
C HIS A 267 14.26 -3.96 -6.18
N ALA A 268 15.54 -4.26 -5.92
CA ALA A 268 16.61 -4.03 -6.90
C ALA A 268 16.42 -4.89 -8.16
N GLN A 269 15.89 -6.12 -8.04
CA GLN A 269 15.56 -6.98 -9.18
C GLN A 269 14.35 -6.50 -9.99
N SER A 270 13.35 -5.84 -9.39
CA SER A 270 12.26 -5.22 -10.17
C SER A 270 12.71 -3.95 -10.90
N ASN A 271 13.72 -3.26 -10.37
CA ASN A 271 14.11 -1.91 -10.82
C ASN A 271 15.47 -1.88 -11.56
N THR A 272 16.00 -3.02 -12.03
CA THR A 272 17.33 -3.12 -12.68
C THR A 272 17.52 -2.17 -13.87
N ASP A 273 16.43 -1.82 -14.55
CA ASP A 273 16.47 -1.08 -15.81
C ASP A 273 16.38 0.44 -15.61
N LYS A 274 16.12 0.92 -14.39
CA LYS A 274 15.85 2.35 -14.09
C LYS A 274 16.73 2.95 -12.98
N GLY A 275 17.74 2.21 -12.51
CA GLY A 275 18.83 2.72 -11.66
C GLY A 275 18.69 2.40 -10.17
N THR A 276 19.76 2.67 -9.42
CA THR A 276 19.92 2.27 -8.01
C THR A 276 18.79 2.78 -7.13
N PRO A 277 18.19 1.95 -6.25
CA PRO A 277 17.29 2.42 -5.21
C PRO A 277 18.00 3.48 -4.33
N PRO A 278 17.45 4.69 -4.16
CA PRO A 278 17.98 5.66 -3.21
C PRO A 278 17.77 5.18 -1.76
N ASP A 279 18.40 5.86 -0.78
CA ASP A 279 18.54 5.45 0.63
C ASP A 279 17.24 5.44 1.48
N LEU A 280 16.13 4.99 0.91
CA LEU A 280 14.84 4.78 1.57
C LEU A 280 14.87 3.48 2.38
N THR A 281 14.77 3.59 3.70
CA THR A 281 14.63 2.42 4.59
C THR A 281 13.34 1.67 4.26
N HIS A 282 13.48 0.40 3.87
CA HIS A 282 12.49 -0.30 3.05
C HIS A 282 11.26 -0.87 3.81
N HIS A 283 10.60 -0.10 4.67
CA HIS A 283 9.40 -0.59 5.35
C HIS A 283 8.23 -0.78 4.35
N PRO A 284 7.46 -1.88 4.37
CA PRO A 284 6.42 -2.15 3.38
C PRO A 284 5.31 -1.09 3.22
N ILE A 285 5.11 -0.21 4.21
CA ILE A 285 4.24 0.98 4.07
C ILE A 285 4.84 2.01 3.11
N VAL A 286 6.16 2.26 3.18
CA VAL A 286 6.87 3.17 2.27
C VAL A 286 6.83 2.63 0.84
N VAL A 287 6.97 1.31 0.71
CA VAL A 287 6.90 0.56 -0.54
C VAL A 287 5.52 0.71 -1.20
N GLY A 288 4.45 0.38 -0.47
CA GLY A 288 3.09 0.55 -0.99
C GLY A 288 2.71 2.00 -1.27
N ALA A 289 3.39 2.96 -0.62
CA ALA A 289 3.20 4.39 -0.83
C ALA A 289 4.02 4.98 -2.00
N ALA A 290 4.77 4.17 -2.74
CA ALA A 290 5.58 4.59 -3.89
C ALA A 290 5.34 3.74 -5.16
N PHE A 291 4.80 2.52 -5.03
CA PHE A 291 4.58 1.61 -6.16
C PHE A 291 3.27 1.82 -6.95
N GLU A 292 2.38 2.71 -6.52
CA GLU A 292 1.21 3.11 -7.32
C GLU A 292 1.58 4.15 -8.40
N ASP A 293 2.64 4.94 -8.15
CA ASP A 293 3.20 5.94 -9.07
C ASP A 293 3.95 5.31 -10.27
N GLU A 294 4.32 4.03 -10.17
CA GLU A 294 5.12 3.39 -11.20
C GLU A 294 4.27 3.06 -12.42
N ASN A 295 4.59 3.72 -13.54
CA ASN A 295 3.77 3.70 -14.75
C ASN A 295 3.56 2.32 -15.38
N GLU A 296 4.44 1.37 -15.05
CA GLU A 296 4.36 -0.04 -15.41
C GLU A 296 4.33 -0.85 -14.10
N LEU A 297 3.15 -1.12 -13.53
CA LEU A 297 3.09 -1.88 -12.28
C LEU A 297 3.72 -3.27 -12.47
N PRO A 298 4.81 -3.61 -11.75
CA PRO A 298 5.49 -4.88 -11.94
C PRO A 298 4.66 -5.98 -11.29
N TRP A 299 3.80 -6.64 -12.06
CA TRP A 299 3.04 -7.82 -11.62
C TRP A 299 3.99 -8.84 -10.97
N ALA A 300 5.12 -9.12 -11.60
CA ALA A 300 6.17 -9.98 -11.05
C ALA A 300 6.67 -9.60 -9.65
N TYR A 301 6.49 -8.36 -9.19
CA TYR A 301 6.83 -7.94 -7.83
C TYR A 301 5.74 -8.34 -6.82
N TYR A 302 4.49 -7.95 -7.07
CA TYR A 302 3.35 -8.32 -6.23
C TYR A 302 3.12 -9.85 -6.22
N ASP A 303 3.20 -10.47 -7.39
CA ASP A 303 2.95 -11.89 -7.64
C ASP A 303 3.98 -12.80 -6.97
N ASN A 304 5.27 -12.42 -6.96
CA ASN A 304 6.34 -13.27 -6.42
C ASN A 304 6.66 -13.03 -4.93
N PHE A 305 6.39 -11.84 -4.38
CA PHE A 305 6.87 -11.47 -3.05
C PHE A 305 5.76 -11.16 -2.04
N TYR A 306 4.70 -10.44 -2.43
CA TYR A 306 3.66 -10.01 -1.49
C TYR A 306 2.44 -10.93 -1.45
N PHE A 307 1.82 -11.20 -2.60
CA PHE A 307 0.56 -11.95 -2.65
C PHE A 307 0.71 -13.42 -3.04
N LYS A 308 1.92 -13.88 -3.39
CA LYS A 308 2.29 -15.30 -3.65
C LYS A 308 1.67 -16.31 -2.68
N HIS A 309 1.60 -15.95 -1.39
CA HIS A 309 1.12 -16.80 -0.31
C HIS A 309 -0.33 -16.51 0.10
N ASP A 310 -0.99 -15.50 -0.48
CA ASP A 310 -2.40 -15.19 -0.25
C ASP A 310 -3.33 -16.14 -1.02
N ASP A 311 -4.30 -16.75 -0.34
CA ASP A 311 -5.17 -17.75 -0.96
C ASP A 311 -6.20 -17.18 -1.94
N ASP A 312 -6.56 -15.90 -1.85
CA ASP A 312 -7.51 -15.30 -2.77
C ASP A 312 -6.80 -14.87 -4.07
N PHE A 313 -5.57 -14.36 -3.94
CA PHE A 313 -4.66 -14.17 -5.07
C PHE A 313 -4.31 -15.49 -5.80
N LYS A 314 -4.06 -16.59 -5.08
CA LYS A 314 -3.82 -17.92 -5.71
C LYS A 314 -5.01 -18.43 -6.54
N LYS A 315 -6.25 -18.10 -6.14
CA LYS A 315 -7.48 -18.48 -6.87
C LYS A 315 -7.71 -17.58 -8.09
N ASP A 316 -7.36 -16.30 -7.95
CA ASP A 316 -7.55 -15.26 -8.94
C ASP A 316 -6.37 -14.28 -8.83
N PRO A 317 -5.30 -14.40 -9.65
CA PRO A 317 -4.17 -13.46 -9.62
C PRO A 317 -4.58 -12.01 -9.92
N LYS A 318 -5.80 -11.81 -10.43
CA LYS A 318 -6.41 -10.50 -10.65
C LYS A 318 -7.27 -10.07 -9.46
N PHE A 319 -7.25 -10.75 -8.31
CA PHE A 319 -8.13 -10.47 -7.16
C PHE A 319 -7.98 -9.04 -6.62
N TYR A 320 -6.74 -8.57 -6.44
CA TYR A 320 -6.39 -7.18 -6.09
C TYR A 320 -6.30 -6.25 -7.32
N PHE A 321 -6.42 -6.80 -8.53
CA PHE A 321 -6.06 -6.11 -9.78
C PHE A 321 -6.98 -6.59 -10.92
N ARG A 322 -8.30 -6.35 -10.79
CA ARG A 322 -9.30 -6.97 -11.67
C ARG A 322 -9.33 -6.36 -13.07
N ARG A 323 -8.48 -6.92 -13.94
CA ARG A 323 -8.14 -6.54 -15.34
C ARG A 323 -6.98 -5.51 -15.37
N PRO A 324 -6.15 -5.47 -16.45
CA PRO A 324 -4.93 -4.68 -16.44
C PRO A 324 -5.24 -3.19 -16.25
N PHE A 325 -4.33 -2.48 -15.60
CA PHE A 325 -4.55 -1.13 -15.09
C PHE A 325 -5.01 -0.18 -16.18
N VAL A 326 -6.27 0.24 -16.05
CA VAL A 326 -6.80 1.41 -16.73
C VAL A 326 -7.19 2.39 -15.63
N ARG A 327 -6.40 3.45 -15.50
CA ARG A 327 -6.36 4.42 -14.41
C ARG A 327 -7.51 5.41 -14.50
N ASP A 328 -8.73 4.86 -14.53
CA ASP A 328 -9.99 5.59 -14.46
C ASP A 328 -10.33 5.89 -12.98
N TYR A 329 -9.32 6.21 -12.18
CA TYR A 329 -9.45 6.62 -10.80
C TYR A 329 -8.39 7.70 -10.53
N PHE A 330 -8.87 8.93 -10.43
CA PHE A 330 -8.04 10.09 -10.09
C PHE A 330 -8.11 10.27 -8.57
N HIS A 331 -6.96 10.37 -7.88
CA HIS A 331 -6.84 10.37 -6.41
C HIS A 331 -7.27 11.68 -5.73
N PHE A 332 -8.49 12.14 -6.02
CA PHE A 332 -9.00 13.46 -5.64
C PHE A 332 -10.09 13.34 -4.56
N GLY A 333 -10.20 14.37 -3.71
CA GLY A 333 -11.27 14.51 -2.73
C GLY A 333 -11.02 13.78 -1.42
N GLY A 334 -10.78 14.57 -0.36
CA GLY A 334 -10.90 14.11 1.03
C GLY A 334 -12.28 14.41 1.64
N GLU A 335 -12.92 15.52 1.25
CA GLU A 335 -14.23 15.96 1.74
C GLU A 335 -15.40 15.52 0.84
N ASP A 336 -15.30 15.74 -0.47
CA ASP A 336 -16.36 15.45 -1.44
C ASP A 336 -16.44 13.98 -1.92
N LEU A 337 -17.28 13.73 -2.94
CA LEU A 337 -17.51 12.41 -3.56
C LEU A 337 -16.45 11.98 -4.59
N GLY A 338 -15.52 12.87 -4.96
CA GLY A 338 -14.47 12.62 -5.97
C GLY A 338 -14.60 13.51 -7.21
N LEU A 339 -13.56 13.49 -8.05
CA LEU A 339 -13.42 14.36 -9.23
C LEU A 339 -14.55 14.12 -10.25
N LYS A 340 -14.94 15.14 -11.00
CA LYS A 340 -15.92 14.96 -12.09
C LYS A 340 -15.29 14.23 -13.28
N TYR A 341 -16.12 13.50 -14.02
CA TYR A 341 -15.71 13.03 -15.33
C TYR A 341 -15.58 14.22 -16.29
N GLN A 342 -14.57 14.15 -17.17
CA GLN A 342 -14.29 15.13 -18.21
C GLN A 342 -13.96 14.36 -19.49
N TRP A 343 -14.48 14.83 -20.63
CA TRP A 343 -14.32 14.18 -21.93
C TRP A 343 -12.85 13.98 -22.34
N TYR A 344 -11.93 14.85 -21.89
CA TYR A 344 -10.49 14.74 -22.17
C TYR A 344 -9.76 13.71 -21.29
N PHE A 345 -10.42 13.14 -20.27
CA PHE A 345 -9.84 12.04 -19.52
C PHE A 345 -9.91 10.74 -20.34
N PRO A 346 -8.78 10.03 -20.50
CA PRO A 346 -8.66 8.88 -21.37
C PRO A 346 -9.48 7.69 -20.86
N PHE A 347 -10.54 7.36 -21.60
CA PHE A 347 -11.42 6.22 -21.33
C PHE A 347 -10.79 4.86 -21.72
N ARG A 348 -11.35 3.79 -21.16
CA ARG A 348 -10.84 2.40 -21.27
C ARG A 348 -10.55 1.90 -22.69
N GLU A 349 -9.40 1.23 -22.80
CA GLU A 349 -9.11 0.26 -23.86
C GLU A 349 -10.21 -0.81 -23.94
N LEU A 350 -10.54 -1.26 -25.15
CA LEU A 350 -11.52 -2.33 -25.40
C LEU A 350 -10.99 -3.65 -24.85
N ILE A 351 -11.53 -4.14 -23.73
CA ILE A 351 -11.08 -5.40 -23.14
C ILE A 351 -11.76 -6.54 -23.89
N ASP A 352 -10.95 -7.45 -24.46
CA ASP A 352 -11.43 -8.53 -25.33
C ASP A 352 -12.20 -8.02 -26.57
N GLY A 353 -11.83 -6.83 -27.08
CA GLY A 353 -12.48 -6.16 -28.21
C GLY A 353 -13.83 -5.52 -27.88
N LYS A 354 -14.23 -5.47 -26.61
CA LYS A 354 -15.48 -4.85 -26.15
C LYS A 354 -15.20 -3.67 -25.23
N ALA A 355 -15.95 -2.58 -25.43
CA ALA A 355 -15.98 -1.54 -24.42
C ALA A 355 -16.52 -2.14 -23.11
N PRO A 356 -15.99 -1.75 -21.94
CA PRO A 356 -16.63 -2.11 -20.68
C PRO A 356 -18.07 -1.59 -20.73
N ASN A 357 -19.05 -2.45 -20.43
CA ASN A 357 -20.47 -2.18 -20.65
C ASN A 357 -21.07 -1.28 -19.53
N ARG A 358 -20.36 -0.19 -19.26
CA ARG A 358 -20.56 0.77 -18.17
C ARG A 358 -20.16 2.16 -18.66
N THR A 359 -21.15 3.05 -18.71
CA THR A 359 -20.97 4.48 -18.42
C THR A 359 -20.20 4.65 -17.10
N CYS A 360 -19.56 5.79 -16.88
CA CYS A 360 -18.97 6.12 -15.57
C CYS A 360 -19.99 5.93 -14.42
N PRO A 361 -19.54 5.62 -13.19
CA PRO A 361 -20.40 5.42 -12.03
C PRO A 361 -20.97 6.75 -11.49
N GLY A 362 -21.84 7.39 -12.28
CA GLY A 362 -22.27 8.78 -12.10
C GLY A 362 -21.39 9.76 -12.88
N ASP A 363 -21.56 11.05 -12.61
CA ASP A 363 -20.78 12.15 -13.24
C ASP A 363 -19.35 12.28 -12.68
N ARG A 364 -18.84 11.27 -11.95
CA ARG A 364 -17.66 11.36 -11.08
C ARG A 364 -16.88 10.05 -10.96
N TYR A 365 -15.61 10.22 -10.60
CA TYR A 365 -14.74 9.18 -10.05
C TYR A 365 -14.96 9.01 -8.55
N TYR A 366 -14.57 7.86 -7.98
CA TYR A 366 -14.55 7.66 -6.53
C TYR A 366 -13.55 8.62 -5.86
N SER A 367 -13.90 9.18 -4.69
CA SER A 367 -12.96 9.99 -3.91
C SER A 367 -11.76 9.18 -3.41
N ALA A 368 -10.60 9.79 -3.24
CA ALA A 368 -9.40 9.14 -2.67
C ALA A 368 -9.69 8.51 -1.29
N ARG A 369 -10.52 9.18 -0.47
CA ARG A 369 -11.04 8.67 0.80
C ARG A 369 -11.82 7.36 0.60
N ASP A 370 -12.77 7.33 -0.32
CA ASP A 370 -13.68 6.18 -0.44
C ASP A 370 -13.03 5.02 -1.21
N TRP A 371 -12.15 5.34 -2.16
CA TRP A 371 -11.21 4.43 -2.82
C TRP A 371 -10.32 3.73 -1.79
N GLY A 372 -9.62 4.51 -0.96
CA GLY A 372 -8.76 4.00 0.11
C GLY A 372 -9.52 3.25 1.22
N PHE A 373 -10.79 3.57 1.49
CA PHE A 373 -11.59 2.85 2.50
C PHE A 373 -12.07 1.48 1.99
N GLY A 374 -12.63 1.43 0.78
CA GLY A 374 -13.21 0.22 0.18
C GLY A 374 -14.53 -0.23 0.80
N GLY A 375 -14.65 -1.54 1.02
CA GLY A 375 -15.82 -2.14 1.66
C GLY A 375 -17.13 -1.85 0.92
N SER A 376 -18.06 -1.18 1.60
CA SER A 376 -19.38 -0.83 1.07
C SER A 376 -19.43 0.51 0.29
N ARG A 377 -18.30 1.23 0.16
CA ARG A 377 -18.27 2.52 -0.55
C ARG A 377 -17.98 2.38 -2.05
N ILE A 378 -17.32 1.29 -2.44
CA ILE A 378 -17.00 0.97 -3.84
C ILE A 378 -17.90 -0.18 -4.28
N GLN A 379 -18.62 -0.03 -5.40
CA GLN A 379 -19.51 -1.08 -5.88
C GLN A 379 -18.76 -2.11 -6.76
N PRO A 380 -19.08 -3.41 -6.66
CA PRO A 380 -18.52 -4.40 -7.57
C PRO A 380 -18.84 -4.08 -9.05
N PRO A 381 -17.93 -4.38 -10.00
CA PRO A 381 -16.65 -5.05 -9.81
C PRO A 381 -15.46 -4.11 -9.53
N ASP A 382 -15.67 -2.81 -9.32
CA ASP A 382 -14.62 -1.77 -9.31
C ASP A 382 -13.69 -1.79 -8.08
N LEU A 383 -13.86 -2.77 -7.19
CA LEU A 383 -13.15 -2.88 -5.93
C LEU A 383 -11.68 -3.31 -6.16
N ASN A 384 -10.74 -2.36 -6.06
CA ASN A 384 -9.29 -2.62 -6.11
C ASN A 384 -8.79 -3.57 -4.99
N ARG A 385 -9.47 -3.63 -3.84
CA ARG A 385 -9.10 -4.41 -2.64
C ARG A 385 -7.75 -4.06 -2.01
N LEU A 386 -6.94 -3.18 -2.59
CA LEU A 386 -5.92 -2.45 -1.85
C LEU A 386 -6.63 -1.35 -1.05
N THR A 387 -7.09 -1.65 0.17
CA THR A 387 -7.90 -0.70 0.94
C THR A 387 -7.68 -0.87 2.44
N PHE A 388 -8.02 0.14 3.23
CA PHE A 388 -7.91 0.16 4.69
C PHE A 388 -8.69 -0.99 5.33
N THR A 389 -9.90 -1.25 4.82
CA THR A 389 -10.72 -2.39 5.29
C THR A 389 -10.13 -3.75 4.92
N GLN A 390 -9.44 -3.88 3.78
CA GLN A 390 -8.74 -5.12 3.43
C GLN A 390 -7.40 -5.27 4.17
N ALA A 391 -6.68 -4.19 4.45
CA ALA A 391 -5.48 -4.19 5.28
C ALA A 391 -5.77 -4.73 6.69
N ILE A 392 -6.89 -4.30 7.31
CA ILE A 392 -7.37 -4.83 8.59
C ILE A 392 -7.62 -6.35 8.49
N LEU A 393 -8.31 -6.81 7.45
CA LEU A 393 -8.61 -8.24 7.25
C LEU A 393 -7.33 -9.07 6.97
N GLN A 394 -6.35 -8.51 6.26
CA GLN A 394 -5.08 -9.16 5.96
C GLN A 394 -4.19 -9.31 7.19
N TYR A 395 -4.11 -8.26 8.02
CA TYR A 395 -3.38 -8.32 9.29
C TYR A 395 -3.97 -9.46 10.14
N HIS A 396 -5.30 -9.53 10.23
CA HIS A 396 -6.07 -10.58 10.90
C HIS A 396 -6.04 -11.98 10.25
N LYS A 397 -5.21 -12.22 9.22
CA LYS A 397 -4.87 -13.60 8.82
C LYS A 397 -3.90 -14.28 9.80
N HIS A 398 -3.36 -13.55 10.80
CA HIS A 398 -2.50 -14.09 11.87
C HIS A 398 -1.24 -14.78 11.32
N SER A 399 -0.58 -14.16 10.35
CA SER A 399 0.59 -14.69 9.60
C SER A 399 1.54 -13.56 9.20
N GLN A 400 2.83 -13.85 9.00
CA GLN A 400 3.81 -12.84 8.58
C GLN A 400 3.50 -12.28 7.18
N GLU A 401 3.00 -13.12 6.28
CA GLU A 401 2.58 -12.77 4.91
C GLU A 401 1.32 -11.90 4.90
N GLY A 402 0.35 -12.21 5.77
CA GLY A 402 -0.84 -11.38 5.99
C GLY A 402 -0.47 -9.98 6.52
N LYS A 403 0.49 -9.90 7.46
CA LYS A 403 1.04 -8.61 7.95
C LYS A 403 1.76 -7.83 6.84
N ARG A 404 2.63 -8.48 6.05
CA ARG A 404 3.28 -7.86 4.87
C ARG A 404 2.26 -7.32 3.87
N SER A 405 1.21 -8.11 3.57
CA SER A 405 0.11 -7.73 2.68
C SER A 405 -0.66 -6.52 3.24
N ALA A 406 -0.95 -6.51 4.54
CA ALA A 406 -1.64 -5.41 5.20
C ALA A 406 -0.83 -4.10 5.17
N TYR A 407 0.48 -4.16 5.39
CA TYR A 407 1.35 -2.97 5.35
C TYR A 407 1.52 -2.42 3.93
N LEU A 408 1.56 -3.28 2.91
CA LEU A 408 1.56 -2.86 1.51
C LEU A 408 0.26 -2.12 1.15
N MET A 409 -0.89 -2.68 1.55
CA MET A 409 -2.20 -2.03 1.38
C MET A 409 -2.30 -0.72 2.18
N LEU A 410 -1.76 -0.67 3.40
CA LEU A 410 -1.69 0.57 4.20
C LEU A 410 -0.78 1.61 3.54
N GLY A 411 0.27 1.19 2.82
CA GLY A 411 1.10 2.07 1.99
C GLY A 411 0.30 2.78 0.90
N HIS A 412 -0.49 2.03 0.12
CA HIS A 412 -1.42 2.59 -0.87
C HIS A 412 -2.45 3.53 -0.24
N VAL A 413 -3.02 3.18 0.93
CA VAL A 413 -3.95 4.10 1.62
C VAL A 413 -3.24 5.35 2.16
N SER A 414 -1.97 5.22 2.55
CA SER A 414 -1.07 6.32 2.92
C SER A 414 -0.78 7.22 1.73
N HIS A 415 -0.61 6.67 0.53
CA HIS A 415 -0.47 7.41 -0.73
C HIS A 415 -1.72 8.25 -1.00
N LEU A 416 -2.91 7.64 -1.05
CA LEU A 416 -4.18 8.35 -1.25
C LEU A 416 -4.45 9.45 -0.20
N LEU A 417 -3.95 9.29 1.03
CA LEU A 417 -4.01 10.35 2.05
C LEU A 417 -3.04 11.50 1.74
N GLN A 418 -1.83 11.20 1.28
CA GLN A 418 -0.84 12.20 0.89
C GLN A 418 -1.30 12.99 -0.35
N ASP A 419 -2.02 12.34 -1.26
CA ASP A 419 -2.59 12.93 -2.46
C ASP A 419 -3.62 14.01 -2.13
N VAL A 420 -4.54 13.76 -1.18
CA VAL A 420 -5.45 14.82 -0.69
C VAL A 420 -4.73 15.90 0.14
N GLY A 421 -3.43 15.74 0.36
CA GLY A 421 -2.50 16.79 0.80
C GLY A 421 -2.13 17.78 -0.31
N HIS A 422 -2.26 17.43 -1.58
CA HIS A 422 -2.09 18.34 -2.73
C HIS A 422 -3.32 19.26 -2.87
N PRO A 423 -3.18 20.59 -3.04
CA PRO A 423 -4.32 21.51 -3.07
C PRO A 423 -5.34 21.21 -4.19
N ASP A 424 -4.89 20.85 -5.38
CA ASP A 424 -5.80 20.52 -6.49
C ASP A 424 -6.60 19.23 -6.28
N HIS A 425 -5.98 18.20 -5.70
CA HIS A 425 -6.66 16.98 -5.28
C HIS A 425 -7.72 17.27 -4.22
N ALA A 426 -7.37 18.09 -3.22
CA ALA A 426 -8.30 18.54 -2.19
C ALA A 426 -9.49 19.34 -2.76
N ARG A 427 -9.26 20.13 -3.81
CA ARG A 427 -10.24 21.03 -4.45
C ARG A 427 -11.09 20.39 -5.56
N LEU A 428 -10.79 19.15 -5.97
CA LEU A 428 -11.37 18.55 -7.18
C LEU A 428 -11.07 19.36 -8.46
N ALA A 429 -9.83 19.87 -8.59
CA ALA A 429 -9.41 20.73 -9.71
C ALA A 429 -8.47 19.99 -10.67
N ASP A 430 -8.91 19.72 -11.90
CA ASP A 430 -8.13 18.99 -12.90
C ASP A 430 -6.75 19.65 -13.15
N HIS A 431 -5.67 18.86 -13.08
CA HIS A 431 -4.28 19.36 -13.16
C HIS A 431 -3.35 18.47 -14.01
N ALA A 432 -3.85 17.96 -15.14
CA ALA A 432 -3.16 16.95 -15.97
C ALA A 432 -1.74 17.32 -16.46
N GLY A 433 -1.36 18.60 -16.42
CA GLY A 433 0.01 19.08 -16.71
C GLY A 433 0.96 19.07 -15.50
N SER A 434 0.48 18.86 -14.27
CA SER A 434 1.25 19.07 -13.02
C SER A 434 2.51 18.18 -12.96
N GLY A 435 2.38 16.90 -13.30
CA GLY A 435 3.50 15.96 -13.41
C GLY A 435 4.32 16.07 -14.69
N LYS A 436 4.21 17.15 -15.49
CA LYS A 436 4.80 17.29 -16.84
C LYS A 436 5.67 18.55 -16.99
N ASP A 437 6.54 18.48 -18.00
CA ASP A 437 7.21 19.63 -18.59
C ASP A 437 6.43 20.09 -19.83
N GLU A 438 6.53 21.38 -20.15
CA GLU A 438 5.78 22.01 -21.23
C GLU A 438 6.15 21.43 -22.60
N TRP A 439 7.42 21.04 -22.80
CA TRP A 439 7.88 20.37 -24.01
C TRP A 439 7.17 19.04 -24.26
N TYR A 440 7.14 18.16 -23.27
CA TYR A 440 6.43 16.88 -23.34
C TYR A 440 4.93 17.04 -23.62
N ILE A 441 4.29 18.07 -23.06
CA ILE A 441 2.90 18.41 -23.40
C ILE A 441 2.84 18.77 -24.89
N TYR A 442 3.52 19.85 -25.31
CA TYR A 442 3.33 20.45 -26.63
C TYR A 442 3.74 19.56 -27.81
N GLN A 443 4.63 18.58 -27.61
CA GLN A 443 4.92 17.55 -28.62
C GLN A 443 3.66 16.79 -29.12
N PHE A 444 2.63 16.64 -28.28
CA PHE A 444 1.35 16.01 -28.68
C PHE A 444 0.29 17.03 -29.16
N TYR A 445 0.30 18.26 -28.65
CA TYR A 445 -0.72 19.26 -29.00
C TYR A 445 -0.41 20.06 -30.26
N CYS A 446 0.85 20.35 -30.57
CA CYS A 446 1.20 21.08 -31.78
C CYS A 446 0.74 20.39 -33.07
N PRO A 447 0.84 19.04 -33.23
CA PRO A 447 0.20 18.32 -34.33
C PRO A 447 -1.31 18.49 -34.39
N LEU A 448 -2.02 18.40 -33.25
CA LEU A 448 -3.49 18.56 -33.20
C LEU A 448 -3.92 19.98 -33.61
N ILE A 449 -3.22 21.02 -33.14
CA ILE A 449 -3.48 22.41 -33.52
C ILE A 449 -3.19 22.62 -35.02
N ALA A 450 -2.10 22.05 -35.53
CA ALA A 450 -1.76 22.10 -36.95
C ALA A 450 -2.82 21.45 -37.83
N ALA A 451 -3.37 20.30 -37.41
CA ALA A 451 -4.42 19.58 -38.11
C ALA A 451 -5.75 20.38 -38.13
N GLU A 452 -6.17 20.96 -37.00
CA GLU A 452 -7.38 21.79 -36.93
C GLU A 452 -7.23 23.06 -37.80
N VAL A 453 -6.07 23.73 -37.74
CA VAL A 453 -5.75 24.89 -38.59
C VAL A 453 -5.73 24.51 -40.08
N ALA A 454 -5.22 23.34 -40.44
CA ALA A 454 -5.24 22.85 -41.82
C ALA A 454 -6.68 22.67 -42.34
N LEU A 455 -7.59 22.09 -41.55
CA LEU A 455 -8.98 21.92 -41.98
C LEU A 455 -9.74 23.25 -42.10
N ILE A 456 -9.63 24.15 -41.11
CA ILE A 456 -10.35 25.43 -41.15
C ILE A 456 -9.87 26.31 -42.31
N SER A 457 -8.56 26.34 -42.58
CA SER A 457 -7.98 27.17 -43.67
C SER A 457 -8.37 26.73 -45.09
N CYS A 458 -8.79 25.46 -45.30
CA CYS A 458 -9.38 25.04 -46.57
C CYS A 458 -10.59 25.90 -46.96
N LEU A 459 -11.47 26.18 -45.98
CA LEU A 459 -12.72 26.92 -46.19
C LEU A 459 -12.46 28.38 -46.57
N ALA A 460 -11.36 28.97 -46.08
CA ALA A 460 -10.97 30.34 -46.39
C ALA A 460 -10.39 30.51 -47.82
N CYS A 461 -9.69 29.50 -48.35
CA CYS A 461 -8.94 29.62 -49.60
C CYS A 461 -9.64 29.10 -50.87
N ASN A 462 -10.85 28.55 -50.77
CA ASN A 462 -11.66 28.10 -51.91
C ASN A 462 -10.91 27.15 -52.88
N VAL A 463 -10.49 27.61 -54.06
CA VAL A 463 -9.71 26.85 -55.05
C VAL A 463 -8.33 26.43 -54.49
N PHE A 464 -7.71 27.29 -53.69
CA PHE A 464 -6.42 27.02 -53.04
C PHE A 464 -6.57 26.31 -51.68
N CYS A 465 -7.73 25.70 -51.42
CA CYS A 465 -8.04 24.98 -50.17
C CYS A 465 -6.88 24.10 -49.71
N LEU A 466 -6.47 23.12 -50.53
CA LEU A 466 -5.48 22.10 -50.14
C LEU A 466 -4.10 22.70 -49.85
N SER A 467 -3.64 23.60 -50.72
CA SER A 467 -2.37 24.30 -50.53
C SER A 467 -2.36 25.21 -49.30
N CYS A 468 -3.48 25.91 -49.01
CA CYS A 468 -3.61 26.67 -47.77
C CYS A 468 -3.68 25.77 -46.54
N SER A 469 -4.37 24.62 -46.62
CA SER A 469 -4.41 23.62 -45.54
C SER A 469 -3.01 23.16 -45.17
N THR A 470 -2.21 22.73 -46.14
CA THR A 470 -0.83 22.31 -45.90
C THR A 470 0.01 23.44 -45.32
N THR A 471 0.03 24.61 -45.97
CA THR A 471 0.86 25.74 -45.54
C THR A 471 0.46 26.28 -44.17
N ALA A 472 -0.82 26.49 -43.90
CA ALA A 472 -1.29 27.02 -42.62
C ALA A 472 -1.10 26.01 -41.47
N GLY A 473 -1.34 24.71 -41.72
CA GLY A 473 -1.06 23.66 -40.75
C GLY A 473 0.42 23.55 -40.42
N ALA A 474 1.30 23.53 -41.44
CA ALA A 474 2.76 23.50 -41.25
C ALA A 474 3.28 24.74 -40.49
N ILE A 475 2.80 25.94 -40.84
CA ILE A 475 3.13 27.17 -40.10
C ILE A 475 2.66 27.07 -38.64
N ALA A 476 1.45 26.57 -38.38
CA ALA A 476 0.93 26.42 -37.03
C ALA A 476 1.74 25.39 -36.21
N LEU A 477 2.17 24.28 -36.83
CA LEU A 477 3.06 23.29 -36.19
C LEU A 477 4.38 23.94 -35.76
N SER A 478 5.07 24.61 -36.68
CA SER A 478 6.35 25.26 -36.42
C SER A 478 6.23 26.43 -35.46
N ALA A 479 5.18 27.25 -35.57
CA ALA A 479 4.93 28.36 -34.66
C ALA A 479 4.61 27.88 -33.25
N CYS A 480 3.82 26.81 -33.12
CA CYS A 480 3.55 26.15 -31.85
C CYS A 480 4.85 25.66 -31.21
N LEU A 481 5.61 24.81 -31.90
CA LEU A 481 6.89 24.25 -31.42
C LEU A 481 7.93 25.33 -31.09
N ALA A 482 7.98 26.43 -31.85
CA ALA A 482 8.89 27.56 -31.59
C ALA A 482 8.46 28.46 -30.41
N THR A 483 7.27 28.24 -29.84
CA THR A 483 6.81 28.92 -28.60
C THR A 483 6.92 28.05 -27.35
N VAL A 484 7.56 26.88 -27.44
CA VAL A 484 7.69 25.93 -26.33
C VAL A 484 9.01 26.12 -25.58
N SER A 485 8.92 26.27 -24.27
CA SER A 485 9.97 26.38 -23.29
C SER A 485 10.40 25.00 -22.77
N GLY A 486 11.67 24.64 -22.97
CA GLY A 486 12.28 23.47 -22.32
C GLY A 486 12.54 23.64 -20.81
N LYS A 487 11.91 24.62 -20.17
CA LYS A 487 12.11 25.01 -18.76
C LYS A 487 10.84 25.10 -17.93
N GLU A 488 9.68 25.24 -18.57
CA GLU A 488 8.40 25.38 -17.88
C GLU A 488 7.88 23.99 -17.48
N VAL A 489 7.49 23.87 -16.21
CA VAL A 489 7.06 22.59 -15.60
C VAL A 489 5.82 22.80 -14.73
N GLY A 490 5.09 21.72 -14.50
CA GLY A 490 3.99 21.66 -13.55
C GLY A 490 4.48 21.51 -12.12
N TYR A 491 3.58 21.71 -11.15
CA TYR A 491 3.92 21.75 -9.73
C TYR A 491 4.47 20.41 -9.20
N GLU A 492 3.85 19.27 -9.52
CA GLU A 492 4.39 17.94 -9.12
C GLU A 492 5.78 17.70 -9.70
N LYS A 493 6.01 18.03 -10.98
CA LYS A 493 7.30 17.88 -11.65
C LYS A 493 8.36 18.82 -11.07
N LEU A 494 7.98 20.03 -10.64
CA LEU A 494 8.89 20.91 -9.90
C LEU A 494 9.32 20.27 -8.58
N ILE A 495 8.37 19.67 -7.84
CA ILE A 495 8.66 19.11 -6.52
C ILE A 495 9.44 17.80 -6.62
N GLY A 496 9.08 16.86 -7.49
CA GLY A 496 9.79 15.58 -7.63
C GLY A 496 11.22 15.68 -8.20
N GLN A 497 11.55 16.75 -8.94
CA GLN A 497 12.91 17.00 -9.45
C GLN A 497 13.75 17.93 -8.56
N TYR A 498 13.15 18.96 -7.97
CA TYR A 498 13.90 20.07 -7.33
C TYR A 498 13.62 20.27 -5.83
N TRP A 499 12.80 19.42 -5.21
CA TRP A 499 12.51 19.42 -3.77
C TRP A 499 12.70 18.01 -3.16
N PRO A 500 13.13 17.90 -1.90
CA PRO A 500 13.57 18.98 -1.03
C PRO A 500 15.05 19.34 -1.26
N LYS A 501 15.38 20.63 -1.18
CA LYS A 501 16.79 21.05 -0.96
C LYS A 501 17.13 20.88 0.53
N PRO A 502 18.41 20.88 0.94
CA PRO A 502 18.77 20.77 2.36
C PRO A 502 18.15 21.85 3.26
N SER A 503 17.82 23.02 2.71
CA SER A 503 17.04 24.07 3.40
C SER A 503 15.59 23.67 3.64
N ASP A 504 14.96 23.01 2.67
CA ASP A 504 13.57 22.55 2.72
C ASP A 504 13.42 21.37 3.68
N GLU A 505 14.35 20.43 3.63
CA GLU A 505 14.44 19.34 4.61
C GLU A 505 14.53 19.85 6.04
N LYS A 506 15.39 20.86 6.26
CA LYS A 506 15.51 21.53 7.54
C LYS A 506 14.20 22.23 7.94
N ASN A 507 13.55 22.96 7.03
CA ASN A 507 12.27 23.63 7.31
C ASN A 507 11.18 22.62 7.74
N VAL A 508 11.09 21.48 7.04
CA VAL A 508 10.14 20.41 7.38
C VAL A 508 10.50 19.75 8.72
N GLN A 509 11.77 19.41 8.95
CA GLN A 509 12.22 18.80 10.21
C GLN A 509 11.98 19.75 11.41
N GLU A 510 12.33 21.03 11.30
CA GLU A 510 11.99 22.05 12.31
C GLU A 510 10.47 22.22 12.50
N GLY A 511 9.67 22.05 11.45
CA GLY A 511 8.21 22.11 11.51
C GLY A 511 7.57 20.89 12.20
N LEU A 512 8.21 19.72 12.09
CA LEU A 512 7.83 18.48 12.77
C LEU A 512 8.25 18.49 14.25
N GLU A 513 9.47 18.93 14.57
CA GLU A 513 9.96 19.05 15.95
C GLU A 513 9.08 19.95 16.84
N LYS A 514 8.41 20.94 16.22
CA LYS A 514 7.53 21.90 16.89
C LYS A 514 6.07 21.42 16.99
N LYS A 515 5.71 20.23 16.45
CA LYS A 515 4.32 19.75 16.38
C LYS A 515 4.18 18.23 16.58
N SER A 516 3.34 17.80 17.52
CA SER A 516 2.98 16.38 17.72
C SER A 516 2.22 15.76 16.52
N ILE A 517 2.16 14.43 16.47
CA ILE A 517 1.32 13.66 15.51
C ILE A 517 -0.15 14.11 15.58
N GLN A 518 -0.83 14.23 14.44
CA GLN A 518 -2.29 14.47 14.42
C GLN A 518 -3.05 13.18 14.75
N LYS A 519 -4.04 13.23 15.63
CA LYS A 519 -4.86 12.06 15.99
C LYS A 519 -6.33 12.37 15.83
N TYR A 520 -7.04 11.53 15.10
CA TYR A 520 -8.48 11.64 14.89
C TYR A 520 -9.20 10.31 15.14
N THR A 521 -10.50 10.40 15.43
CA THR A 521 -11.32 9.28 15.88
C THR A 521 -11.84 8.37 14.78
N THR A 522 -11.81 8.82 13.51
CA THR A 522 -12.29 8.05 12.37
C THR A 522 -11.35 8.18 11.18
N TYR A 523 -11.31 7.15 10.33
CA TYR A 523 -10.63 7.18 9.03
C TYR A 523 -10.98 8.42 8.18
N ASP A 524 -12.28 8.77 8.15
CA ASP A 524 -12.81 9.91 7.41
C ASP A 524 -12.20 11.25 7.83
N ASP A 525 -11.94 11.43 9.13
CA ASP A 525 -11.36 12.67 9.66
C ASP A 525 -9.99 12.97 9.08
N TYR A 526 -9.15 11.95 8.84
CA TYR A 526 -7.79 12.12 8.30
C TYR A 526 -7.83 12.71 6.90
N PHE A 527 -8.63 12.13 6.01
CA PHE A 527 -8.80 12.62 4.65
C PHE A 527 -9.49 13.98 4.60
N LYS A 528 -10.56 14.17 5.39
CA LYS A 528 -11.34 15.42 5.40
C LYS A 528 -10.51 16.61 5.88
N LYS A 529 -9.82 16.47 7.02
CA LYS A 529 -9.08 17.59 7.64
C LYS A 529 -7.81 17.93 6.87
N LEU A 530 -7.15 16.95 6.24
CA LEU A 530 -6.00 17.23 5.38
C LEU A 530 -6.42 17.94 4.09
N ALA A 531 -7.47 17.46 3.41
CA ALA A 531 -8.03 18.17 2.25
C ALA A 531 -8.46 19.60 2.61
N HIS A 532 -9.16 19.78 3.74
CA HIS A 532 -9.56 21.09 4.23
C HIS A 532 -8.35 22.02 4.46
N PHE A 533 -7.28 21.50 5.08
CA PHE A 533 -6.03 22.25 5.29
C PHE A 533 -5.39 22.65 3.96
N SER A 534 -5.19 21.71 3.04
CA SER A 534 -4.53 21.95 1.76
C SER A 534 -5.31 22.89 0.83
N ASN A 535 -6.65 22.84 0.88
CA ASN A 535 -7.54 23.78 0.19
C ASN A 535 -7.46 25.19 0.81
N THR A 536 -7.47 25.31 2.14
CA THR A 536 -7.49 26.62 2.83
C THR A 536 -6.12 27.31 2.93
N ASN A 537 -5.02 26.60 2.71
CA ASN A 537 -3.65 27.11 2.87
C ASN A 537 -2.91 27.35 1.53
N THR A 538 -3.58 27.22 0.38
CA THR A 538 -3.02 27.65 -0.91
C THR A 538 -3.32 29.13 -1.20
N ALA A 539 -2.31 29.86 -1.67
CA ALA A 539 -2.47 31.23 -2.17
C ALA A 539 -2.92 31.27 -3.66
N PHE A 540 -2.92 30.12 -4.34
CA PHE A 540 -3.24 30.00 -5.76
C PHE A 540 -4.75 29.81 -5.95
N SER A 541 -5.42 30.77 -6.59
CA SER A 541 -6.86 30.69 -6.91
C SER A 541 -7.17 29.79 -8.11
N SER A 542 -6.19 29.54 -8.98
CA SER A 542 -6.21 28.57 -10.06
C SER A 542 -5.68 27.21 -9.61
N VAL A 543 -5.63 26.25 -10.55
CA VAL A 543 -4.76 25.06 -10.49
C VAL A 543 -3.32 25.49 -10.15
N VAL A 544 -2.60 24.69 -9.37
CA VAL A 544 -1.25 25.02 -8.89
C VAL A 544 -0.22 24.63 -9.96
N GLY A 545 0.50 25.63 -10.51
CA GLY A 545 1.58 25.39 -11.47
C GLY A 545 1.15 24.98 -12.88
N CYS A 546 -0.14 25.13 -13.23
CA CYS A 546 -0.66 24.85 -14.56
C CYS A 546 -1.74 25.87 -14.97
N LYS A 547 -1.65 26.35 -16.22
CA LYS A 547 -2.65 27.18 -16.91
C LYS A 547 -3.63 26.30 -17.69
N THR A 548 -4.68 26.93 -18.22
CA THR A 548 -5.59 26.32 -19.20
C THR A 548 -4.90 26.21 -20.56
N LEU A 549 -4.85 25.02 -21.14
CA LEU A 549 -4.39 24.82 -22.51
C LEU A 549 -5.52 25.16 -23.49
N SER A 550 -5.34 26.20 -24.30
CA SER A 550 -6.28 26.60 -25.36
C SER A 550 -5.91 25.93 -26.69
N ILE A 551 -6.48 24.77 -27.00
CA ILE A 551 -6.33 24.14 -28.32
C ILE A 551 -7.21 24.91 -29.31
N ALA A 552 -6.57 25.46 -30.33
CA ALA A 552 -7.17 26.52 -31.14
C ALA A 552 -8.40 26.08 -31.95
N PRO A 553 -9.45 26.91 -32.10
CA PRO A 553 -9.84 28.06 -31.27
C PRO A 553 -10.98 27.75 -30.27
N PHE A 554 -11.37 26.48 -30.11
CA PHE A 554 -12.63 26.10 -29.43
C PHE A 554 -12.49 25.19 -28.20
N VAL A 555 -11.29 24.68 -27.87
CA VAL A 555 -11.10 23.85 -26.68
C VAL A 555 -10.29 24.59 -25.62
N GLU A 556 -10.81 24.59 -24.41
CA GLU A 556 -10.04 24.89 -23.20
C GLU A 556 -9.96 23.64 -22.33
N VAL A 557 -8.74 23.25 -21.97
CA VAL A 557 -8.49 22.16 -21.02
C VAL A 557 -7.79 22.74 -19.78
N PRO A 558 -8.46 22.82 -18.63
CA PRO A 558 -7.88 23.41 -17.42
C PRO A 558 -6.71 22.58 -16.90
N GLY A 559 -5.72 23.27 -16.32
CA GLY A 559 -4.61 22.63 -15.60
C GLY A 559 -3.71 21.74 -16.45
N LEU A 560 -3.60 21.99 -17.76
CA LEU A 560 -2.84 21.16 -18.70
C LEU A 560 -1.59 21.86 -19.29
N ASP A 561 -1.54 23.19 -19.28
CA ASP A 561 -0.41 23.99 -19.79
C ASP A 561 0.59 24.23 -18.63
N PRO A 562 1.75 23.52 -18.55
CA PRO A 562 2.65 23.62 -17.40
C PRO A 562 3.36 24.97 -17.38
N ASP A 563 3.46 25.60 -16.21
CA ASP A 563 3.48 27.08 -16.16
C ASP A 563 4.55 27.74 -15.28
N ILE A 564 5.48 26.96 -14.71
CA ILE A 564 6.54 27.44 -13.80
C ILE A 564 7.92 27.39 -14.47
N ASP A 565 8.57 28.53 -14.69
CA ASP A 565 9.98 28.59 -15.15
C ASP A 565 10.93 28.10 -14.04
N THR A 566 11.47 26.90 -14.20
CA THR A 566 12.48 26.30 -13.33
C THR A 566 13.74 27.15 -13.15
N THR A 567 14.03 28.07 -14.08
CA THR A 567 15.17 29.00 -14.00
C THR A 567 14.86 30.30 -13.24
N ASN A 568 13.59 30.56 -12.91
CA ASN A 568 13.18 31.71 -12.12
C ASN A 568 13.04 31.35 -10.62
N THR A 569 14.01 31.77 -9.81
CA THR A 569 14.02 31.53 -8.35
C THR A 569 12.94 32.31 -7.59
N SER A 570 12.43 33.41 -8.14
CA SER A 570 11.35 34.19 -7.51
C SER A 570 9.97 33.54 -7.67
N GLU A 571 9.82 32.74 -8.73
CA GLU A 571 8.57 32.10 -9.16
C GLU A 571 8.47 30.66 -8.64
N THR A 572 9.59 29.93 -8.60
CA THR A 572 9.67 28.60 -7.97
C THR A 572 9.58 28.66 -6.43
N LYS A 573 9.96 29.76 -5.78
CA LYS A 573 9.98 29.86 -4.30
C LYS A 573 8.59 29.69 -3.65
N PRO A 574 7.50 30.36 -4.07
CA PRO A 574 6.16 30.14 -3.53
C PRO A 574 5.72 28.66 -3.51
N TYR A 575 6.08 27.89 -4.54
CA TYR A 575 5.78 26.47 -4.61
C TYR A 575 6.58 25.64 -3.60
N PHE A 576 7.87 25.93 -3.40
CA PHE A 576 8.66 25.28 -2.34
C PHE A 576 8.19 25.69 -0.93
N ASP A 577 7.83 26.95 -0.71
CA ASP A 577 7.27 27.44 0.56
C ASP A 577 5.96 26.72 0.91
N LEU A 578 5.04 26.64 -0.06
CA LEU A 578 3.78 25.88 0.06
C LEU A 578 4.06 24.41 0.37
N THR A 579 4.96 23.76 -0.37
CA THR A 579 5.32 22.35 -0.15
C THR A 579 5.91 22.11 1.23
N ASN A 580 6.75 23.02 1.72
CA ASN A 580 7.30 22.95 3.08
C ASN A 580 6.21 23.05 4.16
N GLN A 581 5.17 23.86 3.95
CA GLN A 581 4.01 23.96 4.85
C GLN A 581 3.12 22.71 4.78
N LEU A 582 2.80 22.24 3.57
CA LEU A 582 1.94 21.07 3.35
C LEU A 582 2.58 19.78 3.85
N ALA A 583 3.85 19.53 3.51
CA ALA A 583 4.56 18.30 3.86
C ALA A 583 4.58 18.06 5.38
N VAL A 584 4.74 19.10 6.20
CA VAL A 584 4.65 18.99 7.67
C VAL A 584 3.28 18.46 8.11
N GLU A 585 2.19 18.93 7.51
CA GLU A 585 0.84 18.52 7.90
C GLU A 585 0.46 17.14 7.33
N ILE A 586 0.89 16.85 6.10
CA ILE A 586 0.77 15.54 5.45
C ILE A 586 1.47 14.46 6.28
N ILE A 587 2.75 14.67 6.64
CA ILE A 587 3.55 13.74 7.44
C ILE A 587 2.90 13.49 8.81
N ARG A 588 2.46 14.55 9.51
CA ARG A 588 1.80 14.43 10.82
C ARG A 588 0.45 13.71 10.76
N THR A 589 -0.30 13.90 9.67
CA THR A 589 -1.62 13.27 9.47
C THR A 589 -1.46 11.81 9.05
N ASN A 590 -0.48 11.49 8.20
CA ASN A 590 -0.18 10.12 7.81
C ASN A 590 0.40 9.29 8.97
N ALA A 591 1.30 9.86 9.79
CA ALA A 591 1.75 9.25 11.05
C ALA A 591 0.55 8.91 11.97
N GLY A 592 -0.44 9.79 11.99
CA GLY A 592 -1.70 9.61 12.70
C GLY A 592 -2.58 8.51 12.13
N LEU A 593 -2.68 8.38 10.81
CA LEU A 593 -3.46 7.31 10.15
C LEU A 593 -2.81 5.94 10.36
N ILE A 594 -1.48 5.87 10.25
CA ILE A 594 -0.71 4.66 10.57
C ILE A 594 -0.92 4.29 12.04
N GLN A 595 -0.82 5.24 12.99
CA GLN A 595 -1.16 4.99 14.39
C GLN A 595 -2.60 4.45 14.55
N HIS A 596 -3.60 5.07 13.90
CA HIS A 596 -5.00 4.66 13.98
C HIS A 596 -5.22 3.23 13.42
N PHE A 597 -4.50 2.85 12.37
CA PHE A 597 -4.50 1.47 11.87
C PHE A 597 -4.00 0.49 12.94
N PHE A 598 -2.86 0.75 13.58
CA PHE A 598 -2.32 -0.13 14.62
C PHE A 598 -3.21 -0.17 15.87
N GLU A 599 -3.80 0.95 16.30
CA GLU A 599 -4.82 0.97 17.36
C GLU A 599 -6.05 0.09 17.04
N ILE A 600 -6.41 -0.03 15.75
CA ILE A 600 -7.46 -0.95 15.30
C ILE A 600 -6.98 -2.40 15.32
N VAL A 601 -5.84 -2.72 14.69
CA VAL A 601 -5.46 -4.12 14.42
C VAL A 601 -4.67 -4.80 15.55
N ASN A 602 -4.16 -4.05 16.52
CA ASN A 602 -3.42 -4.60 17.66
C ASN A 602 -4.28 -5.63 18.41
N TYR A 603 -3.84 -6.89 18.44
CA TYR A 603 -4.57 -7.99 19.05
C TYR A 603 -4.77 -7.82 20.56
N PRO A 604 -5.84 -8.41 21.12
CA PRO A 604 -5.89 -8.64 22.54
C PRO A 604 -4.77 -9.60 22.99
N PRO A 605 -4.16 -9.39 24.17
CA PRO A 605 -3.24 -10.33 24.75
C PRO A 605 -3.96 -11.64 25.10
N PHE A 606 -3.22 -12.75 25.07
CA PHE A 606 -3.65 -14.03 25.67
C PHE A 606 -2.43 -14.71 26.27
N LEU A 607 -2.62 -15.56 27.28
CA LEU A 607 -1.53 -16.35 27.87
C LEU A 607 -1.12 -17.44 26.89
N GLN A 608 -0.11 -17.20 26.05
CA GLN A 608 0.27 -18.12 24.98
C GLN A 608 1.05 -19.33 25.50
N ARG A 609 1.88 -19.16 26.52
CA ARG A 609 2.60 -20.27 27.17
C ARG A 609 2.72 -20.05 28.67
N LEU A 610 2.42 -21.11 29.42
CA LEU A 610 2.72 -21.25 30.83
C LEU A 610 3.65 -22.44 31.03
N ALA A 611 4.87 -22.19 31.51
CA ALA A 611 5.78 -23.22 31.98
C ALA A 611 6.04 -23.06 33.49
N ILE A 612 6.22 -24.18 34.18
CA ILE A 612 6.50 -24.21 35.62
C ILE A 612 7.62 -25.21 35.88
N ALA A 613 8.71 -24.75 36.50
CA ALA A 613 9.89 -25.55 36.83
C ALA A 613 10.24 -25.44 38.33
N GLN A 614 10.97 -26.41 38.88
CA GLN A 614 11.43 -26.36 40.28
C GLN A 614 12.97 -26.35 40.39
N TRP A 615 13.49 -25.45 41.22
CA TRP A 615 14.94 -25.30 41.48
C TRP A 615 15.19 -24.76 42.90
N GLU A 616 16.46 -24.56 43.27
CA GLU A 616 16.87 -23.96 44.56
C GLU A 616 16.32 -22.54 44.73
N PRO A 617 16.07 -22.08 45.98
CA PRO A 617 15.61 -20.72 46.26
C PRO A 617 16.52 -19.63 45.68
N ASN A 618 15.91 -18.52 45.29
CA ASN A 618 16.57 -17.33 44.71
C ASN A 618 17.31 -17.59 43.39
N ALA A 619 17.03 -18.71 42.70
CA ALA A 619 17.42 -18.86 41.30
C ALA A 619 16.75 -17.79 40.44
N HIS A 620 17.54 -17.18 39.55
CA HIS A 620 17.07 -16.27 38.51
C HIS A 620 17.12 -16.99 37.15
N PRO A 621 16.10 -16.84 36.29
CA PRO A 621 16.12 -17.42 34.96
C PRO A 621 17.04 -16.65 34.01
N LYS A 622 17.52 -17.37 32.99
CA LYS A 622 18.37 -16.83 31.92
C LYS A 622 17.58 -16.58 30.62
N GLU A 623 16.75 -17.55 30.25
CA GLU A 623 15.85 -17.56 29.09
C GLU A 623 14.49 -18.14 29.53
N PHE A 624 13.47 -18.19 28.65
CA PHE A 624 12.13 -18.65 29.06
C PHE A 624 12.13 -20.08 29.61
N ALA A 625 11.80 -20.21 30.90
CA ALA A 625 11.84 -21.45 31.68
C ALA A 625 13.24 -22.11 31.82
N VAL A 626 14.31 -21.40 31.46
CA VAL A 626 15.71 -21.87 31.50
C VAL A 626 16.46 -21.27 32.68
N PHE A 627 17.20 -22.12 33.39
CA PHE A 627 18.17 -21.74 34.43
C PHE A 627 19.58 -22.16 34.00
N ASP A 628 20.62 -21.64 34.67
CA ASP A 628 21.98 -22.14 34.47
C ASP A 628 22.07 -23.64 34.79
N TYR A 629 22.77 -24.38 33.92
CA TYR A 629 22.93 -25.84 33.86
C TYR A 629 21.69 -26.63 33.38
N ASN A 630 21.84 -27.34 32.24
CA ASN A 630 20.77 -27.96 31.44
C ASN A 630 20.12 -29.22 32.06
N GLN A 631 19.55 -29.15 33.27
CA GLN A 631 18.81 -30.25 33.91
C GLN A 631 17.45 -29.79 34.48
N GLU A 632 16.70 -29.02 33.67
CA GLU A 632 15.43 -28.41 34.07
C GLU A 632 14.36 -29.44 34.47
N CYS A 633 13.95 -29.39 35.74
CA CYS A 633 12.76 -30.09 36.22
C CYS A 633 11.49 -29.31 35.82
N ARG A 634 11.20 -29.23 34.51
CA ARG A 634 9.89 -28.75 34.05
C ARG A 634 8.83 -29.69 34.61
N ARG A 635 7.90 -29.14 35.38
CA ARG A 635 6.79 -29.87 36.01
C ARG A 635 5.52 -29.78 35.17
N TYR A 636 5.29 -28.61 34.60
CA TYR A 636 4.19 -28.29 33.71
C TYR A 636 4.74 -27.42 32.57
N ASP A 637 4.34 -27.68 31.34
CA ASP A 637 4.65 -26.82 30.20
C ASP A 637 3.51 -26.93 29.20
N ALA A 638 2.72 -25.85 29.05
CA ALA A 638 1.52 -25.81 28.22
C ALA A 638 1.52 -24.54 27.36
N LYS A 639 1.17 -24.70 26.08
CA LYS A 639 1.16 -23.61 25.09
C LYS A 639 -0.04 -23.69 24.16
N TRP A 640 -0.66 -22.56 23.86
CA TRP A 640 -1.66 -22.45 22.81
C TRP A 640 -0.96 -22.39 21.45
N VAL A 641 -1.26 -23.35 20.57
CA VAL A 641 -0.69 -23.44 19.22
C VAL A 641 -1.80 -23.29 18.19
N ARG A 642 -1.60 -22.44 17.19
CA ARG A 642 -2.55 -22.28 16.09
C ARG A 642 -2.65 -23.57 15.26
N LYS A 643 -3.87 -23.97 14.92
CA LYS A 643 -4.15 -25.13 14.06
C LYS A 643 -5.34 -24.82 13.16
N GLY A 644 -5.05 -24.20 12.02
CA GLY A 644 -6.06 -23.64 11.12
C GLY A 644 -6.71 -22.37 11.69
N GLY A 645 -8.04 -22.34 11.74
CA GLY A 645 -8.83 -21.20 12.21
C GLY A 645 -9.01 -21.08 13.72
N ALA A 646 -8.38 -21.95 14.51
CA ALA A 646 -8.46 -22.00 15.98
C ALA A 646 -7.08 -22.20 16.61
N ARG A 647 -6.97 -22.00 17.93
CA ARG A 647 -5.82 -22.43 18.73
C ARG A 647 -6.17 -23.70 19.50
N GLN A 648 -5.18 -24.56 19.77
CA GLN A 648 -5.31 -25.73 20.63
C GLN A 648 -4.26 -25.68 21.73
N LEU A 649 -4.68 -25.87 22.98
CA LEU A 649 -3.76 -25.99 24.11
C LEU A 649 -3.01 -27.32 24.03
N GLN A 650 -1.70 -27.24 23.80
CA GLN A 650 -0.79 -28.38 23.76
C GLN A 650 0.02 -28.41 25.05
N TYR A 651 0.20 -29.59 25.62
CA TYR A 651 1.03 -29.81 26.80
C TYR A 651 2.32 -30.52 26.38
N GLU A 652 3.46 -29.84 26.53
CA GLU A 652 4.79 -30.44 26.31
C GLU A 652 5.22 -31.29 27.51
N ASN A 653 4.76 -30.92 28.72
CA ASN A 653 4.88 -31.75 29.91
C ASN A 653 3.65 -31.62 30.80
N LEU A 654 3.03 -32.76 31.12
CA LEU A 654 1.73 -32.88 31.81
C LEU A 654 1.82 -33.64 33.15
N LEU A 655 3.00 -34.11 33.53
CA LEU A 655 3.16 -35.21 34.50
C LEU A 655 3.88 -34.83 35.80
N GLY A 656 4.42 -33.61 35.90
CA GLY A 656 5.11 -33.15 37.10
C GLY A 656 4.16 -32.57 38.14
N LYS A 657 3.82 -33.37 39.15
CA LYS A 657 3.34 -32.81 40.42
C LYS A 657 4.46 -31.97 41.06
N LEU A 658 4.14 -30.81 41.63
CA LEU A 658 5.12 -30.00 42.36
C LEU A 658 5.57 -30.75 43.63
N SER A 659 6.88 -30.90 43.82
CA SER A 659 7.45 -31.33 45.10
C SER A 659 7.22 -30.24 46.15
N PRO A 660 6.62 -30.52 47.32
CA PRO A 660 6.58 -29.55 48.41
C PRO A 660 7.98 -29.14 48.89
N GLY A 661 8.11 -27.95 49.46
CA GLY A 661 9.37 -27.43 50.00
C GLY A 661 10.42 -27.02 48.96
N TRP A 662 10.13 -27.15 47.66
CA TRP A 662 10.96 -26.66 46.55
C TRP A 662 10.25 -25.53 45.81
N PRO A 663 10.84 -24.32 45.72
CA PRO A 663 10.30 -23.23 44.92
C PRO A 663 9.92 -23.65 43.51
N ALA A 664 8.66 -23.41 43.16
CA ALA A 664 8.11 -23.55 41.82
C ALA A 664 8.12 -22.18 41.15
N TYR A 665 8.88 -22.09 40.07
CA TYR A 665 9.04 -20.91 39.23
C TYR A 665 8.05 -20.97 38.07
N PHE A 666 7.18 -19.98 37.99
CA PHE A 666 6.16 -19.83 36.96
C PHE A 666 6.70 -18.90 35.87
N PHE A 667 6.46 -19.25 34.61
CA PHE A 667 6.92 -18.53 33.43
C PHE A 667 5.75 -18.31 32.48
N LEU A 668 5.43 -17.04 32.21
CA LEU A 668 4.28 -16.61 31.44
C LEU A 668 4.76 -15.85 30.20
N GLN A 669 4.39 -16.34 29.02
CA GLN A 669 4.61 -15.68 27.73
C GLN A 669 3.26 -15.29 27.14
N PHE A 670 3.11 -14.03 26.73
CA PHE A 670 1.85 -13.51 26.20
C PHE A 670 1.90 -13.36 24.68
N GLY A 671 0.77 -13.66 24.04
CA GLY A 671 0.66 -13.79 22.59
C GLY A 671 0.11 -12.57 21.84
N PRO A 672 0.12 -12.61 20.50
CA PRO A 672 0.78 -13.63 19.68
C PRO A 672 2.30 -13.43 19.61
N ALA A 673 3.05 -14.44 20.03
CA ALA A 673 4.52 -14.47 20.09
C ALA A 673 5.17 -15.08 18.84
N ASP A 674 4.37 -15.69 17.97
CA ASP A 674 4.74 -16.43 16.76
C ASP A 674 4.40 -15.68 15.46
N ILE A 675 3.95 -14.41 15.53
CA ILE A 675 3.36 -13.68 14.41
C ILE A 675 4.02 -12.30 14.22
N GLY A 676 5.22 -12.29 13.64
CA GLY A 676 6.01 -11.09 13.36
C GLY A 676 7.39 -11.15 14.04
N PRO A 677 8.13 -10.03 14.06
CA PRO A 677 9.44 -9.97 14.72
C PRO A 677 9.35 -9.77 16.23
N GLU A 678 8.24 -9.22 16.76
CA GLU A 678 7.94 -9.19 18.19
C GLU A 678 7.67 -10.61 18.71
N LYS A 679 8.68 -11.25 19.31
CA LYS A 679 8.62 -12.67 19.74
C LYS A 679 7.83 -12.93 21.03
N GLY A 680 7.02 -11.99 21.50
CA GLY A 680 6.27 -12.09 22.75
C GLY A 680 5.74 -10.73 23.22
N ARG A 681 4.45 -10.68 23.58
CA ARG A 681 3.73 -9.43 23.92
C ARG A 681 4.11 -8.91 25.30
N ARG A 682 4.34 -7.60 25.39
CA ARG A 682 4.67 -6.90 26.64
C ARG A 682 3.40 -6.50 27.42
N MET A 683 3.38 -6.84 28.71
CA MET A 683 2.27 -6.64 29.63
C MET A 683 2.50 -5.48 30.59
N ASN A 684 1.42 -4.86 31.04
CA ASN A 684 1.47 -3.83 32.08
C ASN A 684 1.70 -4.49 33.44
N THR A 685 2.93 -4.39 33.97
CA THR A 685 3.38 -5.03 35.21
C THR A 685 2.55 -4.66 36.43
N ASP A 686 1.98 -3.45 36.47
CA ASP A 686 1.23 -2.94 37.62
C ASP A 686 -0.20 -3.52 37.66
N LYS A 687 -0.70 -3.98 36.50
CA LYS A 687 -1.98 -4.67 36.36
C LYS A 687 -1.84 -6.20 36.32
N LEU A 688 -0.69 -6.72 35.87
CA LEU A 688 -0.44 -8.15 35.69
C LEU A 688 -0.38 -8.89 37.03
N GLN A 689 -1.22 -9.91 37.21
CA GLN A 689 -1.35 -10.68 38.44
C GLN A 689 -1.47 -12.18 38.14
N LEU A 690 -0.63 -12.97 38.79
CA LEU A 690 -0.76 -14.43 38.90
C LEU A 690 -1.33 -14.75 40.30
N LYS A 691 -2.47 -15.44 40.34
CA LYS A 691 -3.08 -15.93 41.57
C LYS A 691 -3.20 -17.46 41.54
N LEU A 692 -2.87 -18.11 42.65
CA LEU A 692 -3.07 -19.54 42.86
C LEU A 692 -4.23 -19.73 43.82
N THR A 693 -5.23 -20.53 43.42
CA THR A 693 -6.42 -20.82 44.23
C THR A 693 -6.61 -22.30 44.48
N GLY A 694 -7.11 -22.68 45.66
CA GLY A 694 -7.36 -24.08 45.99
C GLY A 694 -7.75 -24.28 47.45
N THR A 695 -7.50 -25.48 47.97
CA THR A 695 -7.78 -25.82 49.37
C THR A 695 -6.64 -26.68 49.93
N ASN A 696 -6.10 -26.29 51.08
CA ASN A 696 -5.02 -27.01 51.74
C ASN A 696 -5.58 -28.31 52.37
N PRO A 697 -5.13 -29.52 51.94
CA PRO A 697 -5.71 -30.78 52.38
C PRO A 697 -5.33 -31.17 53.82
N PHE A 698 -4.42 -30.45 54.48
CA PHE A 698 -4.05 -30.68 55.88
C PHE A 698 -4.85 -29.80 56.85
N THR A 699 -5.18 -28.56 56.46
CA THR A 699 -5.91 -27.60 57.32
C THR A 699 -7.37 -27.38 56.94
N GLY A 700 -7.77 -27.75 55.71
CA GLY A 700 -9.07 -27.41 55.14
C GLY A 700 -9.23 -25.93 54.77
N ALA A 701 -8.20 -25.11 54.95
CA ALA A 701 -8.25 -23.68 54.64
C ALA A 701 -8.18 -23.43 53.11
N PRO A 702 -8.85 -22.38 52.60
CA PRO A 702 -8.64 -21.93 51.23
C PRO A 702 -7.19 -21.46 51.03
N ILE A 703 -6.68 -21.65 49.82
CA ILE A 703 -5.41 -21.09 49.34
C ILE A 703 -5.77 -19.97 48.36
N GLU A 704 -5.23 -18.77 48.54
CA GLU A 704 -5.45 -17.60 47.68
C GLU A 704 -4.15 -16.77 47.54
N GLU A 705 -3.08 -17.41 47.07
CA GLU A 705 -1.76 -16.80 47.00
C GLU A 705 -1.61 -15.90 45.77
N LYS A 706 -1.10 -14.69 45.95
CA LYS A 706 -0.70 -13.79 44.86
C LYS A 706 0.80 -13.87 44.64
N ILE A 707 1.22 -14.24 43.44
CA ILE A 707 2.63 -14.40 43.08
C ILE A 707 3.14 -13.12 42.43
N PRO A 708 4.15 -12.44 43.00
CA PRO A 708 4.81 -11.31 42.35
C PRO A 708 5.47 -11.75 41.03
N LEU A 709 5.31 -10.94 39.99
CA LEU A 709 5.86 -11.20 38.67
C LEU A 709 6.90 -10.15 38.29
N PHE A 710 7.98 -10.62 37.67
CA PHE A 710 9.10 -9.81 37.18
C PHE A 710 9.17 -9.90 35.65
N GLU A 711 9.29 -8.75 34.98
CA GLU A 711 9.52 -8.69 33.53
C GLU A 711 10.95 -9.16 33.17
N SER A 712 11.07 -9.85 32.04
CA SER A 712 12.34 -10.26 31.45
C SER A 712 12.21 -10.35 29.91
N LEU A 713 13.34 -10.48 29.22
CA LEU A 713 13.44 -10.49 27.76
C LEU A 713 14.36 -11.61 27.29
N ASP A 714 13.83 -12.48 26.43
CA ASP A 714 14.55 -13.58 25.78
C ASP A 714 14.76 -13.26 24.29
N GLY A 715 15.99 -13.40 23.77
CA GLY A 715 16.29 -13.17 22.36
C GLY A 715 15.60 -14.16 21.40
N ASN A 716 15.17 -15.31 21.90
CA ASN A 716 14.44 -16.35 21.19
C ASN A 716 12.93 -16.29 21.41
N THR A 717 12.45 -15.86 22.59
CA THR A 717 11.03 -15.94 22.98
C THR A 717 10.42 -14.62 23.52
N GLY A 718 11.09 -13.49 23.28
CA GLY A 718 10.53 -12.15 23.49
C GLY A 718 10.32 -11.80 24.96
N TYR A 719 9.34 -10.93 25.22
CA TYR A 719 8.97 -10.56 26.58
C TYR A 719 8.32 -11.73 27.31
N TYR A 720 8.81 -12.01 28.51
CA TYR A 720 8.22 -12.99 29.42
C TYR A 720 8.20 -12.48 30.85
N TYR A 721 7.30 -13.05 31.65
CA TYR A 721 7.10 -12.70 33.04
C TYR A 721 7.32 -13.94 33.91
N TRP A 722 7.99 -13.78 35.04
CA TRP A 722 8.26 -14.91 35.93
C TRP A 722 8.08 -14.55 37.41
N GLY A 723 7.74 -15.55 38.21
CA GLY A 723 7.56 -15.42 39.65
C GLY A 723 7.76 -16.77 40.36
N SER A 724 7.82 -16.77 41.69
CA SER A 724 8.08 -17.99 42.48
C SER A 724 7.06 -18.19 43.60
N TYR A 725 6.66 -19.45 43.77
CA TYR A 725 5.77 -19.94 44.82
C TYR A 725 6.47 -21.07 45.59
N LEU A 726 6.29 -21.15 46.91
CA LEU A 726 6.76 -22.28 47.71
C LEU A 726 5.58 -23.24 47.99
N PRO A 727 5.42 -24.34 47.24
CA PRO A 727 4.36 -25.32 47.49
C PRO A 727 4.56 -26.02 48.83
N GLU A 728 3.47 -26.15 49.60
CA GLU A 728 3.43 -26.91 50.85
C GLU A 728 2.39 -28.02 50.76
N ASN A 729 2.70 -29.23 51.26
CA ASN A 729 1.70 -30.28 51.47
C ASN A 729 2.11 -31.20 52.63
N CYS A 730 1.29 -31.24 53.68
CA CYS A 730 1.46 -32.10 54.84
C CYS A 730 0.45 -33.27 54.87
N SER A 731 -0.37 -33.43 53.82
CA SER A 731 -1.31 -34.54 53.65
C SER A 731 -0.67 -35.77 53.00
N LYS A 732 -1.39 -36.89 53.01
CA LYS A 732 -1.10 -38.07 52.18
C LYS A 732 -1.40 -37.84 50.71
N ASP A 733 -2.39 -36.99 50.44
CA ASP A 733 -3.01 -36.85 49.13
C ASP A 733 -2.49 -35.60 48.41
N PRO A 734 -2.31 -35.65 47.07
CA PRO A 734 -2.05 -34.45 46.30
C PRO A 734 -3.29 -33.55 46.29
N TYR A 735 -3.08 -32.24 46.21
CA TYR A 735 -4.17 -31.27 45.98
C TYR A 735 -3.91 -30.48 44.70
N THR A 736 -4.99 -29.94 44.15
CA THR A 736 -4.97 -29.11 42.94
C THR A 736 -4.91 -27.64 43.31
N LEU A 737 -4.05 -26.88 42.62
CA LEU A 737 -4.12 -25.43 42.55
C LEU A 737 -4.60 -25.05 41.15
N TYR A 738 -5.67 -24.26 41.10
CA TYR A 738 -6.11 -23.56 39.89
C TYR A 738 -5.31 -22.28 39.74
N ILE A 739 -4.94 -21.98 38.51
CA ILE A 739 -4.09 -20.84 38.15
C ILE A 739 -4.99 -19.81 37.49
N GLU A 740 -5.07 -18.63 38.10
CA GLU A 740 -5.72 -17.45 37.54
C GLU A 740 -4.63 -16.46 37.09
N VAL A 741 -4.68 -16.02 35.84
CA VAL A 741 -3.79 -14.98 35.31
C VAL A 741 -4.62 -13.83 34.75
N ASN A 742 -4.47 -12.65 35.35
CA ASN A 742 -5.13 -11.41 34.90
C ASN A 742 -4.06 -10.37 34.53
N GLY A 743 -4.38 -9.46 33.62
CA GLY A 743 -3.53 -8.34 33.25
C GLY A 743 -4.05 -7.61 32.02
N THR A 744 -3.47 -6.44 31.73
CA THR A 744 -3.58 -5.83 30.40
C THR A 744 -2.22 -5.78 29.72
N ASP A 745 -2.22 -5.67 28.40
CA ASP A 745 -0.99 -5.34 27.68
C ASP A 745 -0.57 -3.87 27.91
N ILE A 746 0.58 -3.49 27.35
CA ILE A 746 0.94 -2.07 27.17
C ILE A 746 0.65 -1.56 25.75
N GLY A 747 0.20 -2.42 24.84
CA GLY A 747 -0.05 -2.03 23.44
C GLY A 747 -1.15 -0.98 23.33
N ALA A 748 -1.11 -0.20 22.24
CA ALA A 748 -2.16 0.77 21.98
C ALA A 748 -3.42 0.09 21.41
N HIS A 749 -4.59 0.54 21.85
CA HIS A 749 -5.89 0.06 21.39
C HIS A 749 -6.81 1.23 21.07
N LEU A 750 -7.69 1.07 20.09
CA LEU A 750 -8.67 2.09 19.68
C LEU A 750 -9.59 2.46 20.85
N GLN A 751 -9.46 3.69 21.37
CA GLN A 751 -10.18 4.13 22.57
C GLN A 751 -11.69 4.35 22.36
N SER A 752 -12.17 4.46 21.11
CA SER A 752 -13.59 4.56 20.76
C SER A 752 -14.31 3.21 20.65
N ARG A 753 -13.58 2.08 20.75
CA ARG A 753 -14.11 0.72 20.67
C ARG A 753 -14.86 0.34 21.95
N THR A 754 -15.97 -0.39 21.83
CA THR A 754 -16.82 -0.78 22.97
C THR A 754 -16.10 -1.68 23.98
N ILE A 755 -15.25 -2.59 23.50
CA ILE A 755 -14.32 -3.37 24.32
C ILE A 755 -12.95 -3.22 23.66
N LYS A 756 -11.99 -2.54 24.29
CA LYS A 756 -10.80 -2.05 23.58
C LYS A 756 -9.90 -3.15 23.03
N GLY A 757 -9.65 -4.19 23.82
CA GLY A 757 -8.63 -5.21 23.56
C GLY A 757 -7.48 -5.21 24.57
N GLU A 758 -7.45 -4.31 25.57
CA GLU A 758 -6.31 -4.22 26.49
C GLU A 758 -6.21 -5.43 27.44
N GLU A 759 -7.33 -6.05 27.83
CA GLU A 759 -7.40 -7.18 28.77
C GLU A 759 -7.12 -8.55 28.11
N LEU A 760 -6.69 -9.53 28.91
CA LEU A 760 -6.50 -10.91 28.45
C LEU A 760 -7.78 -11.53 27.84
N ASP A 761 -7.59 -12.33 26.79
CA ASP A 761 -8.65 -13.11 26.14
C ASP A 761 -8.90 -14.42 26.92
N THR A 762 -10.07 -14.55 27.53
CA THR A 762 -10.47 -15.70 28.38
C THR A 762 -10.76 -16.97 27.59
N ASP A 763 -10.97 -16.89 26.28
CA ASP A 763 -11.11 -18.06 25.39
C ASP A 763 -10.06 -18.03 24.25
N PRO A 764 -8.77 -18.32 24.54
CA PRO A 764 -7.74 -18.33 23.52
C PRO A 764 -7.96 -19.42 22.44
N ALA A 765 -8.90 -20.35 22.60
CA ALA A 765 -9.17 -21.37 21.59
C ALA A 765 -9.74 -20.76 20.30
N VAL A 766 -10.55 -19.70 20.43
CA VAL A 766 -11.07 -18.95 19.28
C VAL A 766 -10.13 -17.79 18.94
N ILE A 767 -10.06 -17.43 17.66
CA ILE A 767 -9.18 -16.35 17.19
C ILE A 767 -9.97 -15.04 17.08
N PRO A 768 -9.60 -13.98 17.83
CA PRO A 768 -10.26 -12.68 17.74
C PRO A 768 -9.89 -11.93 16.46
N TYR A 769 -10.86 -11.15 15.95
CA TYR A 769 -10.72 -10.31 14.75
C TYR A 769 -11.67 -9.10 14.79
N VAL A 770 -11.31 -8.00 14.12
CA VAL A 770 -12.16 -6.80 13.99
C VAL A 770 -13.31 -7.00 13.00
N ASP A 771 -14.54 -6.63 13.40
CA ASP A 771 -15.65 -6.49 12.47
C ASP A 771 -15.64 -5.12 11.79
N ILE A 772 -15.07 -5.06 10.57
CA ILE A 772 -15.04 -3.86 9.73
C ILE A 772 -16.44 -3.27 9.45
N LYS A 773 -17.53 -4.02 9.62
CA LYS A 773 -18.91 -3.51 9.50
C LYS A 773 -19.32 -2.57 10.63
N THR A 774 -18.55 -2.54 11.73
CA THR A 774 -18.80 -1.68 12.89
C THR A 774 -17.94 -0.40 12.89
N ALA A 775 -17.31 -0.06 11.75
CA ALA A 775 -16.61 1.21 11.59
C ALA A 775 -17.55 2.41 11.89
N PRO A 776 -17.08 3.46 12.59
CA PRO A 776 -15.71 3.71 13.02
C PRO A 776 -15.33 3.08 14.39
N GLY A 777 -16.20 2.31 15.04
CA GLY A 777 -15.92 1.67 16.33
C GLY A 777 -15.05 0.41 16.23
N TYR A 778 -15.03 -0.26 15.07
CA TYR A 778 -14.15 -1.41 14.75
C TYR A 778 -14.10 -2.48 15.87
N ASN A 779 -15.27 -2.86 16.39
CA ASN A 779 -15.41 -3.78 17.52
C ASN A 779 -14.85 -5.18 17.23
N TRP A 780 -14.29 -5.81 18.26
CA TRP A 780 -13.87 -7.20 18.21
C TRP A 780 -15.05 -8.16 18.05
N LYS A 781 -14.80 -9.26 17.33
CA LYS A 781 -15.55 -10.52 17.43
C LYS A 781 -14.62 -11.59 17.97
N ASN A 782 -15.22 -12.58 18.63
CA ASN A 782 -14.55 -13.75 19.20
C ASN A 782 -13.41 -13.35 20.16
N TYR A 783 -13.65 -12.35 21.00
CA TYR A 783 -12.79 -11.89 22.10
C TYR A 783 -13.64 -11.82 23.36
N MET A 784 -13.14 -12.34 24.48
CA MET A 784 -13.82 -12.29 25.76
C MET A 784 -12.86 -11.79 26.85
N PRO A 785 -12.90 -10.50 27.25
CA PRO A 785 -11.95 -9.94 28.22
C PRO A 785 -12.09 -10.55 29.63
N GLY A 786 -10.96 -10.80 30.31
CA GLY A 786 -10.90 -11.25 31.70
C GLY A 786 -9.68 -12.14 32.00
N SER A 787 -9.66 -12.82 33.15
CA SER A 787 -8.55 -13.70 33.55
C SER A 787 -8.51 -15.03 32.77
N ASP A 788 -7.33 -15.53 32.43
CA ASP A 788 -7.13 -16.92 32.01
C ASP A 788 -7.33 -17.86 33.22
N TYR A 789 -8.10 -18.93 33.02
CA TYR A 789 -8.37 -20.00 33.99
C TYR A 789 -8.11 -21.41 33.41
N TRP A 790 -7.40 -21.53 32.28
CA TRP A 790 -7.20 -22.79 31.54
C TRP A 790 -6.13 -23.71 32.15
N HIS A 791 -5.61 -23.36 33.32
CA HIS A 791 -4.41 -23.95 33.88
C HIS A 791 -4.62 -24.40 35.32
N GLN A 792 -4.18 -25.63 35.60
CA GLN A 792 -4.19 -26.22 36.93
C GLN A 792 -2.96 -27.10 37.11
N ILE A 793 -2.47 -27.18 38.35
CA ILE A 793 -1.34 -28.01 38.73
C ILE A 793 -1.66 -28.80 40.00
N GLN A 794 -1.00 -29.93 40.19
CA GLN A 794 -1.08 -30.69 41.43
C GLN A 794 0.18 -30.52 42.26
N VAL A 795 0.02 -30.24 43.55
CA VAL A 795 1.11 -30.34 44.53
C VAL A 795 1.12 -31.77 45.05
N ALA A 796 2.26 -32.46 44.97
CA ALA A 796 2.41 -33.81 45.48
C ALA A 796 2.24 -33.82 47.02
N PRO A 797 1.90 -34.97 47.64
CA PRO A 797 2.30 -35.17 49.03
C PRO A 797 3.83 -35.10 49.12
N LEU A 798 4.37 -34.70 50.27
CA LEU A 798 5.81 -34.74 50.48
C LEU A 798 6.28 -36.20 50.45
N GLU A 799 7.13 -36.56 49.48
CA GLU A 799 7.69 -37.91 49.33
C GLU A 799 9.03 -38.05 50.06
N TRP A 800 9.16 -39.11 50.86
CA TRP A 800 10.30 -39.35 51.77
C TRP A 800 10.97 -40.69 51.41
N PHE A 801 12.29 -40.71 51.23
CA PHE A 801 13.03 -41.98 51.04
C PHE A 801 14.03 -42.24 52.16
N GLY A 802 13.51 -42.85 53.22
CA GLY A 802 14.26 -43.18 54.42
C GLY A 802 14.64 -41.94 55.24
N LEU A 803 15.21 -42.23 56.40
CA LEU A 803 16.12 -41.33 57.08
C LEU A 803 17.49 -41.98 56.97
N SER A 804 18.44 -41.35 56.27
CA SER A 804 19.81 -41.86 56.24
C SER A 804 20.51 -41.49 57.54
N ALA A 805 21.05 -42.48 58.21
CA ALA A 805 22.09 -42.28 59.22
C ALA A 805 23.44 -42.33 58.52
N THR A 806 24.14 -41.20 58.45
CA THR A 806 25.51 -41.14 57.93
C THR A 806 26.43 -41.96 58.86
N PRO A 807 27.08 -43.04 58.37
CA PRO A 807 27.72 -44.02 59.24
C PRO A 807 29.10 -43.56 59.73
N MET A 808 29.14 -42.83 60.84
CA MET A 808 30.29 -42.90 61.74
C MET A 808 30.19 -44.21 62.55
N ALA A 809 30.92 -45.24 62.12
CA ALA A 809 31.02 -46.51 62.84
C ALA A 809 31.61 -46.26 64.24
N LEU A 810 30.80 -46.47 65.28
CA LEU A 810 31.09 -45.95 66.62
C LEU A 810 31.41 -47.10 67.58
N HIS A 811 32.69 -47.35 67.84
CA HIS A 811 33.10 -48.13 69.01
C HIS A 811 32.78 -47.33 70.27
N VAL A 812 31.71 -47.70 70.99
CA VAL A 812 31.11 -46.90 72.07
C VAL A 812 31.91 -47.00 73.39
N SER A 813 33.12 -46.46 73.41
CA SER A 813 33.83 -46.15 74.66
C SER A 813 33.47 -44.76 75.23
N ARG A 814 32.95 -43.86 74.38
CA ARG A 814 32.53 -42.48 74.68
C ARG A 814 31.25 -42.11 73.91
N LYS A 815 30.65 -40.96 74.24
CA LYS A 815 29.33 -40.50 73.76
C LYS A 815 29.20 -40.53 72.23
N GLY A 816 28.09 -41.08 71.73
CA GLY A 816 27.78 -41.15 70.31
C GLY A 816 26.78 -40.10 69.84
N GLN A 817 26.90 -39.68 68.57
CA GLN A 817 25.96 -38.77 67.91
C GLN A 817 25.68 -39.30 66.50
N PHE A 818 24.40 -39.49 66.17
CA PHE A 818 23.93 -39.78 64.81
C PHE A 818 23.15 -38.57 64.29
N ILE A 819 23.39 -38.21 63.03
CA ILE A 819 22.52 -37.30 62.29
C ILE A 819 21.55 -38.17 61.49
N LEU A 820 20.26 -37.94 61.66
CA LEU A 820 19.22 -38.48 60.81
C LEU A 820 18.88 -37.42 59.77
N GLU A 821 19.24 -37.68 58.51
CA GLU A 821 18.96 -36.82 57.36
C GLU A 821 17.64 -37.23 56.69
N ILE A 822 16.76 -36.28 56.46
CA ILE A 822 15.56 -36.48 55.62
C ILE A 822 15.95 -36.33 54.15
N ARG A 823 15.53 -37.29 53.32
CA ARG A 823 15.72 -37.27 51.86
C ARG A 823 14.39 -37.20 51.11
N GLN A 824 14.38 -36.35 50.09
CA GLN A 824 13.22 -36.03 49.25
C GLN A 824 13.60 -36.09 47.76
N LYS A 825 12.61 -36.18 46.86
CA LYS A 825 12.88 -36.05 45.42
C LYS A 825 13.33 -34.63 45.07
N SER A 826 14.39 -34.54 44.29
CA SER A 826 15.10 -33.31 43.94
C SER A 826 14.93 -32.95 42.46
N ARG A 827 15.69 -31.94 42.00
CA ARG A 827 15.62 -31.36 40.63
C ARG A 827 15.66 -32.45 39.55
N ASN A 828 16.57 -33.42 39.63
CA ASN A 828 16.70 -34.46 38.61
C ASN A 828 15.67 -35.60 38.70
N CYS A 829 14.61 -35.46 39.51
CA CYS A 829 13.72 -36.55 39.95
C CYS A 829 14.44 -37.71 40.68
N GLN A 830 15.71 -37.51 41.05
CA GLN A 830 16.49 -38.37 41.94
C GLN A 830 16.26 -37.97 43.41
N TRP A 831 16.95 -38.59 44.37
CA TRP A 831 16.78 -38.32 45.81
C TRP A 831 17.97 -37.53 46.37
N GLU A 832 17.70 -36.38 47.01
CA GLU A 832 18.69 -35.56 47.73
C GLU A 832 18.26 -35.27 49.17
N GLU A 833 19.18 -34.74 49.95
CA GLU A 833 18.96 -34.16 51.28
C GLU A 833 17.97 -32.97 51.24
N LEU A 834 17.11 -32.87 52.25
CA LEU A 834 16.19 -31.77 52.45
C LEU A 834 16.91 -30.50 52.95
N LYS A 835 17.22 -29.59 52.02
CA LYS A 835 17.95 -28.32 52.27
C LYS A 835 17.08 -27.15 52.81
N GLY A 836 15.84 -27.41 53.25
CA GLY A 836 14.86 -26.35 53.61
C GLY A 836 14.07 -26.64 54.88
N PHE A 837 13.53 -25.58 55.51
CA PHE A 837 12.66 -25.70 56.69
C PHE A 837 11.34 -26.39 56.32
N MET A 838 10.92 -27.37 57.13
CA MET A 838 9.57 -27.94 57.04
C MET A 838 8.62 -27.14 57.91
N ASN A 839 7.60 -26.56 57.29
CA ASN A 839 6.45 -26.01 58.01
C ASN A 839 5.47 -27.11 58.46
N CYS A 840 5.55 -28.30 57.85
CA CYS A 840 4.87 -29.50 58.32
C CYS A 840 5.46 -30.03 59.64
N PRO A 841 4.63 -30.39 60.65
CA PRO A 841 5.11 -30.88 61.93
C PRO A 841 5.65 -32.32 61.84
N VAL A 842 6.94 -32.50 62.10
CA VAL A 842 7.55 -33.83 62.28
C VAL A 842 7.49 -34.23 63.75
N ILE A 843 6.80 -35.33 64.05
CA ILE A 843 6.81 -35.97 65.36
C ILE A 843 7.88 -37.08 65.34
N TRP A 844 8.68 -37.15 66.40
CA TRP A 844 9.79 -38.11 66.52
C TRP A 844 9.62 -38.98 67.75
N GLN A 845 9.65 -40.30 67.58
CA GLN A 845 9.53 -41.28 68.64
C GLN A 845 10.76 -42.21 68.63
N VAL A 846 11.37 -42.41 69.80
CA VAL A 846 12.49 -43.35 69.98
C VAL A 846 12.02 -44.54 70.81
N GLU A 847 12.07 -45.72 70.22
CA GLU A 847 11.89 -47.00 70.91
C GLU A 847 13.27 -47.64 71.13
N THR A 848 13.68 -47.79 72.39
CA THR A 848 15.00 -48.29 72.76
C THR A 848 14.99 -48.98 74.13
N LYS A 849 15.94 -49.88 74.36
CA LYS A 849 16.22 -50.48 75.68
C LYS A 849 17.28 -49.71 76.49
N LEU A 850 17.93 -48.71 75.89
CA LEU A 850 18.92 -47.87 76.57
C LEU A 850 18.23 -46.81 77.43
N LYS A 851 18.61 -46.66 78.70
CA LYS A 851 18.01 -45.70 79.64
C LYS A 851 18.07 -44.23 79.20
N LYS A 852 19.04 -43.84 78.37
CA LYS A 852 19.29 -42.44 78.02
C LYS A 852 19.69 -42.26 76.56
N VAL A 853 18.68 -42.17 75.71
CA VAL A 853 18.79 -41.64 74.35
C VAL A 853 17.99 -40.35 74.30
N THR A 854 18.61 -39.26 73.86
CA THR A 854 17.99 -37.94 73.77
C THR A 854 17.98 -37.47 72.33
N LEU A 855 16.79 -37.12 71.82
CA LEU A 855 16.63 -36.36 70.59
C LEU A 855 16.99 -34.90 70.88
N GLU A 856 18.12 -34.45 70.35
CA GLU A 856 18.43 -33.02 70.25
C GLU A 856 17.86 -32.53 68.91
N LYS A 857 16.87 -31.62 68.96
CA LYS A 857 16.33 -31.00 67.74
C LYS A 857 17.45 -30.20 67.08
N SER A 858 17.72 -30.46 65.80
CA SER A 858 18.79 -29.75 65.09
C SER A 858 18.45 -28.28 64.89
N PHE A 859 19.48 -27.44 64.80
CA PHE A 859 19.36 -26.08 64.26
C PHE A 859 19.38 -26.08 62.72
N GLU A 860 19.91 -27.14 62.10
CA GLU A 860 19.84 -27.35 60.64
C GLU A 860 18.48 -27.94 60.24
N PRO A 861 17.83 -27.41 59.18
CA PRO A 861 16.63 -28.01 58.59
C PRO A 861 16.85 -29.45 58.13
N GLY A 862 15.76 -30.23 58.00
CA GLY A 862 15.81 -31.61 57.49
C GLY A 862 16.57 -32.63 58.36
N LYS A 863 17.19 -32.20 59.47
CA LYS A 863 18.05 -33.03 60.32
C LYS A 863 17.53 -33.14 61.74
N VAL A 864 17.76 -34.31 62.36
CA VAL A 864 17.62 -34.49 63.81
C VAL A 864 18.85 -35.21 64.38
N LYS A 865 19.31 -34.72 65.53
CA LYS A 865 20.53 -35.18 66.18
C LYS A 865 20.18 -36.16 67.30
N LEU A 866 20.38 -37.44 67.03
CA LEU A 866 20.20 -38.48 68.04
C LEU A 866 21.47 -38.62 68.85
N LYS A 867 21.40 -38.28 70.14
CA LYS A 867 22.52 -38.35 71.08
C LYS A 867 22.32 -39.51 72.05
N ILE A 868 23.32 -40.37 72.12
CA ILE A 868 23.29 -41.61 72.91
C ILE A 868 24.36 -41.51 74.00
N GLU A 869 23.92 -41.58 75.25
CA GLU A 869 24.79 -41.58 76.42
C GLU A 869 24.55 -42.88 77.21
N PRO A 870 25.36 -43.94 76.99
CA PRO A 870 25.19 -45.20 77.71
C PRO A 870 25.32 -44.99 79.23
N ASP A 871 24.35 -45.51 79.98
CA ASP A 871 24.48 -45.59 81.44
C ASP A 871 25.43 -46.74 81.79
N ARG A 872 26.70 -46.38 82.00
CA ARG A 872 27.79 -47.28 82.41
C ARG A 872 27.51 -48.08 83.69
N GLY A 873 26.51 -47.70 84.48
CA GLY A 873 26.10 -48.47 85.67
C GLY A 873 25.10 -49.59 85.39
N THR A 874 24.33 -49.54 84.29
CA THR A 874 23.19 -50.48 84.10
C THR A 874 22.91 -50.94 82.66
N SER A 875 23.65 -50.49 81.66
CA SER A 875 23.56 -51.03 80.28
C SER A 875 24.67 -52.08 80.08
N PRO A 876 24.38 -53.40 80.08
CA PRO A 876 25.40 -54.42 79.85
C PRO A 876 26.00 -54.33 78.44
N PRO A 877 27.23 -54.82 78.21
CA PRO A 877 27.83 -54.90 76.88
C PRO A 877 26.97 -55.74 75.92
N GLY A 878 26.94 -55.35 74.66
CA GLY A 878 26.22 -56.02 73.59
C GLY A 878 25.59 -55.07 72.56
N ILE A 879 24.91 -55.67 71.59
CA ILE A 879 24.32 -54.96 70.45
C ILE A 879 22.90 -54.49 70.79
N TYR A 880 22.68 -53.18 70.75
CA TYR A 880 21.40 -52.52 70.98
C TYR A 880 20.76 -52.06 69.68
N THR A 881 19.49 -52.41 69.49
CA THR A 881 18.64 -51.83 68.44
C THR A 881 17.93 -50.60 68.99
N ILE A 882 18.18 -49.45 68.36
CA ILE A 882 17.43 -48.21 68.58
C ILE A 882 16.53 -48.00 67.37
N LYS A 883 15.22 -48.08 67.58
CA LYS A 883 14.23 -47.85 66.54
C LYS A 883 13.76 -46.40 66.64
N VAL A 884 14.06 -45.60 65.61
CA VAL A 884 13.58 -44.21 65.53
C VAL A 884 12.46 -44.13 64.51
N THR A 885 11.25 -43.81 64.96
CA THR A 885 10.10 -43.55 64.11
C THR A 885 9.98 -42.04 63.90
N GLY A 886 10.19 -41.58 62.67
CA GLY A 886 9.80 -40.24 62.24
C GLY A 886 8.42 -40.31 61.61
N SER A 887 7.47 -39.53 62.11
CA SER A 887 6.13 -39.42 61.54
C SER A 887 5.80 -37.97 61.18
N LEU A 888 5.56 -37.71 59.90
CA LEU A 888 5.01 -36.44 59.44
C LEU A 888 3.58 -36.65 58.97
N GLY A 889 2.63 -35.97 59.63
CA GLY A 889 1.20 -36.22 59.46
C GLY A 889 0.88 -37.70 59.72
N TYR A 890 0.72 -38.46 58.64
CA TYR A 890 0.41 -39.89 58.67
C TYR A 890 1.48 -40.79 58.03
N LEU A 891 2.59 -40.25 57.53
CA LEU A 891 3.70 -41.03 56.98
C LEU A 891 4.71 -41.34 58.08
N SER A 892 4.66 -42.55 58.62
CA SER A 892 5.66 -43.07 59.57
C SER A 892 6.76 -43.85 58.85
N GLN A 893 8.01 -43.40 58.96
CA GLN A 893 9.19 -44.18 58.55
C GLN A 893 10.04 -44.56 59.76
N ILE A 894 10.62 -45.76 59.70
CA ILE A 894 11.31 -46.41 60.81
C ILE A 894 12.79 -46.58 60.44
N VAL A 895 13.68 -46.03 61.25
CA VAL A 895 15.12 -46.33 61.22
C VAL A 895 15.42 -47.38 62.26
N ILE A 896 16.22 -48.36 61.89
CA ILE A 896 16.77 -49.38 62.79
C ILE A 896 18.26 -49.10 62.90
N LEU A 897 18.66 -48.36 63.94
CA LEU A 897 20.06 -48.13 64.27
C LEU A 897 20.57 -49.28 65.14
N THR A 898 21.66 -49.91 64.72
CA THR A 898 22.33 -50.96 65.47
C THR A 898 23.60 -50.39 66.10
N VAL A 899 23.69 -50.44 67.43
CA VAL A 899 24.74 -49.80 68.22
C VAL A 899 25.39 -50.83 69.15
N ASP A 900 26.67 -51.12 68.96
CA ASP A 900 27.43 -52.04 69.81
C ASP A 900 28.05 -51.29 71.00
N VAL A 901 27.76 -51.76 72.22
CA VAL A 901 28.28 -51.19 73.47
C VAL A 901 29.25 -52.20 74.08
N HIS A 902 30.47 -51.77 74.38
CA HIS A 902 31.51 -52.59 75.01
C HIS A 902 31.76 -52.14 76.46
#